data_AF-A0A7L2ERV7-F1
#
_entry.id   AF-A0A7L2ERV7-F1
#
_cell.length_a   1.000
_cell.length_b   1.000
_cell.length_c   1.000
_cell.angle_alpha   90.00
_cell.angle_beta   90.00
_cell.angle_gamma   90.00
#
_symmetry.space_group_name_H-M   'P 1'
#
loop_
_entity.id
_entity.type
_entity.pdbx_description
1 polymer ?
#
loop_
_entity_poly.entity_id
_entity_poly.type
_entity_poly.pdbx_seq_one_letter_code
_entity_poly.pdbx_strand_id
1 'polypeptide(L)'
;GGIPSWDPTPVTPPRCPPGPQVRLQSRDFGQHLSQVDDLLQIHALVEGDVAAQAERVRSVGAAAERFLGEGDGYRPCPPEQLRARVAALERRYRGLSALSAQRRLRLERSRRLWKFLWDAGEEEAWMREQERLLRCPELGRDLPGALRMLSQLEAIRGALGGRAGPLQQLLERGRELLAQGAPDGAAGSAEATPGSTGSAAASPALERRHRELEARAELRLLELRDALGLFAARSEADACALWVAEREQWLLSMEIPERIEDLEVVQQRFETLEPELAALAARVASVGRVTQELQGSGDRNRESARETWEQLRDRWERFRALTERKKVALTAALNIHNFRLECHETRGWMREKTAAIEATRALGRDLAGITALQGKLSGMGRDLDAIQGKLRELRAEGEKLQGEQPERAPEIREGLAGLEAEWDALRRCHRSREESLGQARRLQGFLRDLAALQAWLSRTRAAAGSEDVPASLAEAEGSLRQHESLRTEISHYGADYRSARAAGREVTRGQTDPQSLSLLQRLETLDADWEELGRVWEKRQQLLAQAVAFHVFLRDAKQVEGTLGKQEHTLAHTEMPGTVPGAEAAVRRLEEFVAALDTGAERVRALTDTGRKLLDEGGVHTEKVRETVESVESRHQKIRESAQELLGRLRDNWELQKFLQDGQELTLWLNEKLPVARDVSYEGTRDLQGKWQKHQAFAAELAANRGWLEALEKDGEQLARARPALAGQVTAPRQELRALWAQVEAAAAAKGRGLAEAARAESCAQACAGLR
;
A
#
# COMPACT_ATOMS: atom_id res chain seq x y z
N GLY A 1 -54.54 94.48 98.15
CA GLY A 1 -54.03 95.26 99.30
C GLY A 1 -52.67 94.72 99.67
N GLY A 2 -51.67 95.60 99.81
CA GLY A 2 -50.32 95.23 100.25
C GLY A 2 -49.18 95.97 99.52
N ILE A 3 -49.08 97.27 99.73
CA ILE A 3 -47.85 98.09 99.65
C ILE A 3 -47.40 98.30 101.13
N PRO A 4 -46.13 98.58 101.55
CA PRO A 4 -44.86 98.89 100.85
C PRO A 4 -43.59 98.16 101.42
N SER A 5 -42.42 98.35 100.78
CA SER A 5 -41.24 98.93 101.46
C SER A 5 -40.20 99.41 100.44
N TRP A 6 -39.94 100.71 100.42
CA TRP A 6 -38.81 101.34 99.73
C TRP A 6 -37.70 101.57 100.75
N ASP A 7 -36.51 101.00 100.52
CA ASP A 7 -35.28 101.37 101.23
C ASP A 7 -34.32 102.06 100.26
N PRO A 8 -33.82 103.28 100.57
CA PRO A 8 -32.79 103.95 99.78
C PRO A 8 -31.39 103.61 100.32
N THR A 9 -30.56 102.95 99.52
CA THR A 9 -29.12 102.80 99.80
C THR A 9 -28.33 104.05 99.37
N PRO A 10 -27.25 104.42 100.08
CA PRO A 10 -26.70 105.78 100.07
C PRO A 10 -25.71 106.05 98.92
N VAL A 11 -25.80 107.26 98.37
CA VAL A 11 -24.84 107.85 97.42
C VAL A 11 -23.56 108.24 98.18
N THR A 12 -22.47 107.50 97.97
CA THR A 12 -21.12 107.92 98.39
C THR A 12 -20.56 109.00 97.44
N PRO A 13 -19.92 110.08 97.95
CA PRO A 13 -19.33 111.13 97.13
C PRO A 13 -18.09 110.64 96.37
N PRO A 14 -17.73 111.27 95.24
CA PRO A 14 -16.58 110.85 94.43
C PRO A 14 -15.29 111.03 95.23
N ARG A 15 -14.59 109.92 95.49
CA ARG A 15 -13.22 109.96 95.99
C ARG A 15 -12.37 110.71 94.97
N CYS A 16 -11.64 111.73 95.42
CA CYS A 16 -10.59 112.37 94.63
C CYS A 16 -9.72 111.30 93.94
N PRO A 17 -9.39 111.47 92.65
CA PRO A 17 -8.45 110.60 91.95
C PRO A 17 -7.22 110.30 92.81
N PRO A 18 -6.88 109.03 93.06
CA PRO A 18 -5.60 108.72 93.68
C PRO A 18 -4.49 109.22 92.74
N GLY A 19 -3.39 109.73 93.30
CA GLY A 19 -2.28 110.30 92.51
C GLY A 19 -1.77 109.34 91.43
N PRO A 20 -1.18 109.84 90.33
CA PRO A 20 -0.84 109.05 89.14
C PRO A 20 0.01 107.80 89.42
N GLN A 21 0.86 107.82 90.46
CA GLN A 21 1.62 106.64 90.91
C GLN A 21 0.75 105.46 91.35
N VAL A 22 -0.37 105.71 92.04
CA VAL A 22 -1.26 104.64 92.56
C VAL A 22 -2.03 103.97 91.43
N ARG A 23 -2.47 104.75 90.42
CA ARG A 23 -3.16 104.20 89.24
C ARG A 23 -2.22 103.32 88.40
N LEU A 24 -0.97 103.73 88.24
CA LEU A 24 0.04 102.97 87.50
C LEU A 24 0.44 101.67 88.20
N GLN A 25 0.33 101.61 89.52
CA GLN A 25 0.65 100.42 90.33
C GLN A 25 -0.54 99.49 90.59
N SER A 26 -1.72 99.77 90.05
CA SER A 26 -2.89 98.90 90.24
C SER A 26 -2.61 97.46 89.74
N ARG A 27 -3.11 96.47 90.47
CA ARG A 27 -3.00 95.05 90.10
C ARG A 27 -4.21 94.54 89.30
N ASP A 28 -5.12 95.43 88.94
CA ASP A 28 -6.24 95.10 88.07
C ASP A 28 -5.81 95.15 86.60
N PHE A 29 -5.92 94.00 85.93
CA PHE A 29 -5.61 93.78 84.53
C PHE A 29 -6.80 93.24 83.74
N GLY A 30 -8.01 93.29 84.32
CA GLY A 30 -9.27 92.84 83.73
C GLY A 30 -9.50 91.33 83.77
N GLN A 31 -10.78 90.96 83.86
CA GLN A 31 -11.27 89.59 84.04
C GLN A 31 -11.95 89.01 82.79
N HIS A 32 -12.01 89.77 81.69
CA HIS A 32 -12.46 89.32 80.37
C HIS A 32 -12.04 90.35 79.30
N LEU A 33 -12.09 89.97 78.02
CA LEU A 33 -11.54 90.77 76.91
C LEU A 33 -12.03 92.23 76.91
N SER A 34 -13.35 92.46 76.99
CA SER A 34 -13.94 93.81 77.02
C SER A 34 -13.43 94.65 78.20
N GLN A 35 -13.31 94.07 79.40
CA GLN A 35 -12.81 94.81 80.57
C GLN A 35 -11.32 95.16 80.42
N VAL A 36 -10.52 94.31 79.76
CA VAL A 36 -9.12 94.65 79.47
C VAL A 36 -9.02 95.78 78.44
N ASP A 37 -9.86 95.77 77.41
CA ASP A 37 -9.91 96.84 76.42
C ASP A 37 -10.30 98.19 77.08
N ASP A 38 -11.28 98.17 77.99
CA ASP A 38 -11.66 99.35 78.78
C ASP A 38 -10.50 99.84 79.66
N LEU A 39 -9.80 98.93 80.36
CA LEU A 39 -8.64 99.26 81.17
C LEU A 39 -7.47 99.80 80.35
N LEU A 40 -7.28 99.32 79.11
CA LEU A 40 -6.29 99.86 78.17
C LEU A 40 -6.67 101.27 77.69
N GLN A 41 -7.95 101.54 77.45
CA GLN A 41 -8.43 102.88 77.12
C GLN A 41 -8.23 103.85 78.30
N ILE A 42 -8.61 103.43 79.52
CA ILE A 42 -8.38 104.21 80.74
C ILE A 42 -6.88 104.45 80.95
N HIS A 43 -6.04 103.44 80.73
CA HIS A 43 -4.58 103.56 80.85
C HIS A 43 -3.98 104.48 79.78
N ALA A 44 -4.52 104.50 78.56
CA ALA A 44 -4.10 105.43 77.52
C ALA A 44 -4.33 106.90 77.90
N LEU A 45 -5.41 107.20 78.65
CA LEU A 45 -5.63 108.53 79.22
C LEU A 45 -4.56 108.87 80.27
N VAL A 46 -4.20 107.91 81.12
CA VAL A 46 -3.11 108.08 82.11
C VAL A 46 -1.75 108.27 81.44
N GLU A 47 -1.48 107.57 80.33
CA GLU A 47 -0.30 107.77 79.50
C GLU A 47 -0.25 109.17 78.89
N GLY A 48 -1.38 109.67 78.40
CA GLY A 48 -1.54 111.04 77.93
C GLY A 48 -1.23 112.07 79.02
N ASP A 49 -1.75 111.85 80.23
CA ASP A 49 -1.46 112.71 81.40
C ASP A 49 0.02 112.70 81.79
N VAL A 50 0.66 111.52 81.81
CA VAL A 50 2.10 111.37 82.06
C VAL A 50 2.88 112.10 80.96
N ALA A 51 2.57 111.89 79.69
CA ALA A 51 3.24 112.55 78.57
C ALA A 51 3.08 114.08 78.59
N ALA A 52 1.91 114.60 78.98
CA ALA A 52 1.70 116.03 79.14
C ALA A 52 2.59 116.67 80.23
N GLN A 53 2.96 115.90 81.26
CA GLN A 53 3.94 116.37 82.26
C GLN A 53 5.37 116.45 81.70
N ALA A 54 5.68 115.80 80.56
CA ALA A 54 7.01 115.84 79.97
C ALA A 54 7.43 117.26 79.60
N GLU A 55 6.53 118.04 78.98
CA GLU A 55 6.80 119.44 78.63
C GLU A 55 6.95 120.32 79.87
N ARG A 56 6.18 120.04 80.93
CA ARG A 56 6.30 120.77 82.19
C ARG A 56 7.62 120.46 82.90
N VAL A 57 8.08 119.21 82.87
CA VAL A 57 9.39 118.82 83.42
C VAL A 57 10.52 119.42 82.58
N ARG A 58 10.41 119.41 81.25
CA ARG A 58 11.36 120.07 80.33
C ARG A 58 11.42 121.58 80.55
N SER A 59 10.27 122.25 80.66
CA SER A 59 10.23 123.71 80.86
C SER A 59 10.77 124.11 82.22
N VAL A 60 10.48 123.34 83.28
CA VAL A 60 11.08 123.55 84.62
C VAL A 60 12.59 123.28 84.59
N GLY A 61 13.05 122.25 83.87
CA GLY A 61 14.47 122.00 83.63
C GLY A 61 15.16 123.16 82.90
N ALA A 62 14.59 123.62 81.78
CA ALA A 62 15.12 124.73 80.99
C ALA A 62 15.05 126.08 81.72
N ALA A 63 14.04 126.31 82.55
CA ALA A 63 13.96 127.49 83.41
C ALA A 63 15.00 127.44 84.54
N ALA A 64 15.27 126.26 85.10
CA ALA A 64 16.31 126.07 86.10
C ALA A 64 17.73 126.27 85.54
N GLU A 65 17.99 125.88 84.29
CA GLU A 65 19.25 126.12 83.57
C GLU A 65 19.66 127.60 83.54
N ARG A 66 18.69 128.53 83.41
CA ARG A 66 18.96 129.99 83.42
C ARG A 66 19.60 130.48 84.73
N PHE A 67 19.41 129.77 85.83
CA PHE A 67 19.99 130.10 87.13
C PHE A 67 21.29 129.33 87.42
N LEU A 68 21.79 128.53 86.48
CA LEU A 68 23.00 127.70 86.61
C LEU A 68 24.24 128.29 85.89
N GLY A 69 24.12 129.45 85.22
CA GLY A 69 25.22 130.15 84.52
C GLY A 69 26.03 131.12 85.41
N GLU A 70 27.29 131.38 85.05
CA GLU A 70 28.30 132.10 85.87
C GLU A 70 28.18 133.65 85.92
N GLY A 71 26.96 134.20 85.79
CA GLY A 71 26.72 135.65 85.95
C GLY A 71 26.28 136.02 87.38
N ASP A 72 26.63 137.24 87.82
CA ASP A 72 26.32 137.83 89.14
C ASP A 72 24.85 138.30 89.29
N GLY A 73 23.93 137.48 88.77
CA GLY A 73 22.48 137.68 88.85
C GLY A 73 21.85 136.87 89.98
N TYR A 74 20.64 137.29 90.41
CA TYR A 74 19.88 136.66 91.49
C TYR A 74 19.80 135.13 91.36
N ARG A 75 20.30 134.42 92.38
CA ARG A 75 20.22 132.95 92.50
C ARG A 75 19.31 132.57 93.67
N PRO A 76 18.16 131.91 93.40
CA PRO A 76 17.21 131.57 94.47
C PRO A 76 17.71 130.44 95.40
N CYS A 77 18.69 129.63 94.99
CA CYS A 77 19.34 128.60 95.81
C CYS A 77 20.71 128.19 95.23
N PRO A 78 21.58 127.46 95.98
CA PRO A 78 22.87 126.98 95.48
C PRO A 78 22.71 126.07 94.24
N PRO A 79 23.61 126.17 93.24
CA PRO A 79 23.48 125.45 91.97
C PRO A 79 23.44 123.92 92.13
N GLU A 80 24.14 123.37 93.13
CA GLU A 80 24.09 121.92 93.42
C GLU A 80 22.73 121.45 93.92
N GLN A 81 22.06 122.23 94.78
CA GLN A 81 20.72 121.93 95.26
C GLN A 81 19.67 122.05 94.14
N LEU A 82 19.81 123.05 93.26
CA LEU A 82 18.92 123.19 92.11
C LEU A 82 19.09 122.01 91.13
N ARG A 83 20.33 121.63 90.78
CA ARG A 83 20.62 120.43 89.96
C ARG A 83 20.07 119.17 90.60
N ALA A 84 20.24 118.99 91.91
CA ALA A 84 19.70 117.83 92.63
C ALA A 84 18.16 117.75 92.57
N ARG A 85 17.46 118.89 92.69
CA ARG A 85 15.98 118.93 92.60
C ARG A 85 15.47 118.67 91.17
N VAL A 86 16.12 119.22 90.15
CA VAL A 86 15.79 118.92 88.73
C VAL A 86 16.06 117.45 88.42
N ALA A 87 17.22 116.91 88.80
CA ALA A 87 17.54 115.49 88.63
C ALA A 87 16.60 114.56 89.42
N ALA A 88 16.07 115.00 90.57
CA ALA A 88 15.05 114.25 91.30
C ALA A 88 13.68 114.28 90.60
N LEU A 89 13.29 115.42 90.02
CA LEU A 89 12.08 115.56 89.21
C LEU A 89 12.15 114.69 87.94
N GLU A 90 13.27 114.75 87.21
CA GLU A 90 13.51 113.90 86.04
C GLU A 90 13.51 112.41 86.40
N ARG A 91 14.13 112.01 87.51
CA ARG A 91 14.08 110.61 87.99
C ARG A 91 12.66 110.18 88.33
N ARG A 92 11.86 111.03 88.98
CA ARG A 92 10.45 110.74 89.29
C ARG A 92 9.61 110.62 88.02
N TYR A 93 9.84 111.49 87.03
CA TYR A 93 9.18 111.41 85.73
C TYR A 93 9.57 110.14 84.98
N ARG A 94 10.87 109.82 84.87
CA ARG A 94 11.34 108.55 84.27
C ARG A 94 10.77 107.33 84.98
N GLY A 95 10.67 107.36 86.32
CA GLY A 95 10.04 106.31 87.11
C GLY A 95 8.54 106.15 86.81
N LEU A 96 7.80 107.27 86.68
CA LEU A 96 6.41 107.28 86.25
C LEU A 96 6.24 106.73 84.83
N SER A 97 7.07 107.15 83.87
CA SER A 97 7.05 106.63 82.49
C SER A 97 7.36 105.13 82.43
N ALA A 98 8.32 104.66 83.23
CA ALA A 98 8.66 103.25 83.32
C ALA A 98 7.51 102.41 83.90
N LEU A 99 6.86 102.88 84.97
CA LEU A 99 5.68 102.23 85.54
C LEU A 99 4.49 102.23 84.57
N SER A 100 4.32 103.30 83.79
CA SER A 100 3.31 103.40 82.75
C SER A 100 3.51 102.39 81.62
N ALA A 101 4.73 102.30 81.09
CA ALA A 101 5.08 101.32 80.07
C ALA A 101 4.96 99.87 80.59
N GLN A 102 5.34 99.63 81.86
CA GLN A 102 5.20 98.31 82.48
C GLN A 102 3.73 97.91 82.65
N ARG A 103 2.86 98.85 83.06
CA ARG A 103 1.42 98.62 83.15
C ARG A 103 0.79 98.37 81.78
N ARG A 104 1.16 99.15 80.76
CA ARG A 104 0.73 98.94 79.36
C ARG A 104 1.09 97.54 78.87
N LEU A 105 2.33 97.13 79.05
CA LEU A 105 2.79 95.80 78.66
C LEU A 105 1.99 94.69 79.35
N ARG A 106 1.70 94.83 80.64
CA ARG A 106 0.89 93.86 81.39
C ARG A 106 -0.57 93.82 80.94
N LEU A 107 -1.20 94.97 80.68
CA LEU A 107 -2.56 95.04 80.13
C LEU A 107 -2.63 94.48 78.71
N GLU A 108 -1.65 94.75 77.85
CA GLU A 108 -1.59 94.19 76.51
C GLU A 108 -1.38 92.66 76.54
N ARG A 109 -0.57 92.14 77.48
CA ARG A 109 -0.45 90.69 77.72
C ARG A 109 -1.78 90.09 78.18
N SER A 110 -2.48 90.75 79.10
CA SER A 110 -3.83 90.34 79.53
C SER A 110 -4.82 90.33 78.36
N ARG A 111 -4.78 91.33 77.47
CA ARG A 111 -5.65 91.41 76.28
C ARG A 111 -5.39 90.27 75.32
N ARG A 112 -4.11 89.98 75.02
CA ARG A 112 -3.74 88.85 74.14
C ARG A 112 -4.18 87.51 74.73
N LEU A 113 -4.06 87.33 76.04
CA LEU A 113 -4.54 86.14 76.74
C LEU A 113 -6.05 85.98 76.63
N TRP A 114 -6.83 87.02 76.95
CA TRP A 114 -8.29 86.95 76.86
C TRP A 114 -8.80 86.81 75.43
N LYS A 115 -8.11 87.41 74.45
CA LYS A 115 -8.42 87.21 73.03
C LYS A 115 -8.17 85.76 72.61
N PHE A 116 -7.06 85.18 73.03
CA PHE A 116 -6.78 83.76 72.81
C PHE A 116 -7.84 82.86 73.45
N LEU A 117 -8.24 83.10 74.71
CA LEU A 117 -9.26 82.31 75.39
C LEU A 117 -10.64 82.40 74.71
N TRP A 118 -11.01 83.56 74.20
CA TRP A 118 -12.23 83.73 73.40
C TRP A 118 -12.17 82.92 72.10
N ASP A 119 -11.09 83.10 71.31
CA ASP A 119 -10.93 82.42 70.03
C ASP A 119 -10.84 80.88 70.23
N ALA A 120 -10.22 80.42 71.33
CA ALA A 120 -10.21 79.02 71.77
C ALA A 120 -11.60 78.48 72.13
N GLY A 121 -12.42 79.29 72.81
CA GLY A 121 -13.81 78.93 73.14
C GLY A 121 -14.70 78.81 71.90
N GLU A 122 -14.52 79.70 70.92
CA GLU A 122 -15.24 79.64 69.63
C GLU A 122 -14.86 78.39 68.83
N GLU A 123 -13.58 78.05 68.76
CA GLU A 123 -13.12 76.82 68.11
C GLU A 123 -13.62 75.57 68.87
N GLU A 124 -13.68 75.60 70.21
CA GLU A 124 -14.25 74.49 70.98
C GLU A 124 -15.76 74.33 70.74
N ALA A 125 -16.51 75.43 70.70
CA ALA A 125 -17.95 75.42 70.41
C ALA A 125 -18.23 74.89 69.01
N TRP A 126 -17.44 75.31 68.01
CA TRP A 126 -17.54 74.79 66.65
C TRP A 126 -17.21 73.29 66.57
N MET A 127 -16.14 72.84 67.23
CA MET A 127 -15.78 71.42 67.30
C MET A 127 -16.87 70.58 67.97
N ARG A 128 -17.53 71.07 69.03
CA ARG A 128 -18.68 70.40 69.67
C ARG A 128 -19.86 70.25 68.71
N GLU A 129 -20.10 71.23 67.86
CA GLU A 129 -21.15 71.14 66.84
C GLU A 129 -20.81 70.08 65.78
N GLN A 130 -19.56 70.04 65.31
CA GLN A 130 -19.11 68.99 64.37
C GLN A 130 -19.18 67.60 65.00
N GLU A 131 -18.83 67.48 66.28
CA GLU A 131 -18.95 66.23 67.05
C GLU A 131 -20.39 65.73 67.07
N ARG A 132 -21.35 66.63 67.28
CA ARG A 132 -22.79 66.30 67.28
C ARG A 132 -23.24 65.73 65.94
N LEU A 133 -22.80 66.34 64.84
CA LEU A 133 -23.12 65.87 63.49
C LEU A 133 -22.48 64.51 63.19
N LEU A 134 -21.22 64.31 63.57
CA LEU A 134 -20.49 63.04 63.41
C LEU A 134 -20.99 61.92 64.34
N ARG A 135 -21.72 62.26 65.41
CA ARG A 135 -22.29 61.29 66.36
C ARG A 135 -23.59 60.66 65.85
N CYS A 136 -24.20 61.18 64.78
CA CYS A 136 -25.38 60.56 64.18
C CYS A 136 -25.07 59.09 63.81
N PRO A 137 -25.86 58.09 64.24
CA PRO A 137 -25.59 56.69 63.92
C PRO A 137 -26.11 56.24 62.54
N GLU A 138 -27.02 56.99 61.93
CA GLU A 138 -27.75 56.55 60.71
C GLU A 138 -26.83 56.44 59.47
N LEU A 139 -26.91 55.38 58.68
CA LEU A 139 -26.07 55.20 57.48
C LEU A 139 -26.85 55.28 56.16
N GLY A 140 -28.14 55.66 56.22
CA GLY A 140 -29.09 55.53 55.13
C GLY A 140 -29.78 54.15 55.13
N ARG A 141 -30.96 54.07 54.51
CA ARG A 141 -31.75 52.82 54.39
C ARG A 141 -31.61 52.17 53.01
N ASP A 142 -31.07 52.91 52.05
CA ASP A 142 -30.95 52.57 50.64
C ASP A 142 -29.73 53.27 50.03
N LEU A 143 -29.38 52.90 48.79
CA LEU A 143 -28.22 53.46 48.07
C LEU A 143 -28.29 55.00 47.97
N PRO A 144 -29.41 55.64 47.56
CA PRO A 144 -29.50 57.10 47.53
C PRO A 144 -29.37 57.74 48.92
N GLY A 145 -29.93 57.11 49.96
CA GLY A 145 -29.81 57.57 51.33
C GLY A 145 -28.36 57.59 51.82
N ALA A 146 -27.62 56.50 51.60
CA ALA A 146 -26.21 56.42 51.96
C ALA A 146 -25.34 57.41 51.18
N LEU A 147 -25.63 57.64 49.88
CA LEU A 147 -24.92 58.63 49.05
C LEU A 147 -25.10 60.06 49.60
N ARG A 148 -26.32 60.42 50.01
CA ARG A 148 -26.57 61.73 50.64
C ARG A 148 -25.76 61.90 51.93
N MET A 149 -25.68 60.86 52.76
CA MET A 149 -24.93 60.92 54.01
C MET A 149 -23.42 60.99 53.78
N LEU A 150 -22.91 60.32 52.73
CA LEU A 150 -21.52 60.46 52.31
C LEU A 150 -21.21 61.89 51.88
N SER A 151 -22.07 62.50 51.06
CA SER A 151 -21.90 63.90 50.64
C SER A 151 -21.91 64.87 51.83
N GLN A 152 -22.78 64.64 52.83
CA GLN A 152 -22.77 65.40 54.08
C GLN A 152 -21.47 65.24 54.86
N LEU A 153 -20.93 64.02 54.94
CA LEU A 153 -19.66 63.75 55.61
C LEU A 153 -18.48 64.42 54.88
N GLU A 154 -18.47 64.41 53.54
CA GLU A 154 -17.43 65.08 52.75
C GLU A 154 -17.44 66.59 52.99
N ALA A 155 -18.62 67.21 53.14
CA ALA A 155 -18.72 68.60 53.54
C ALA A 155 -18.14 68.86 54.94
N ILE A 156 -18.40 67.98 55.90
CA ILE A 156 -17.83 68.07 57.27
C ILE A 156 -16.31 67.89 57.24
N ARG A 157 -15.79 66.89 56.50
CA ARG A 157 -14.35 66.64 56.35
C ARG A 157 -13.64 67.84 55.68
N GLY A 158 -14.26 68.42 54.66
CA GLY A 158 -13.77 69.65 54.03
C GLY A 158 -13.72 70.83 55.02
N ALA A 159 -14.76 70.98 55.85
CA ALA A 159 -14.80 72.02 56.89
C ALA A 159 -13.73 71.81 57.98
N LEU A 160 -13.49 70.56 58.42
CA LEU A 160 -12.41 70.20 59.34
C LEU A 160 -11.03 70.53 58.76
N GLY A 161 -10.75 70.09 57.53
CA GLY A 161 -9.49 70.37 56.85
C GLY A 161 -9.24 71.88 56.65
N GLY A 162 -10.29 72.64 56.31
CA GLY A 162 -10.22 74.10 56.18
C GLY A 162 -9.93 74.83 57.50
N ARG A 163 -10.31 74.25 58.64
CA ARG A 163 -10.08 74.80 59.99
C ARG A 163 -8.72 74.40 60.60
N ALA A 164 -8.03 73.41 60.04
CA ALA A 164 -6.73 72.95 60.54
C ALA A 164 -5.66 74.07 60.56
N GLY A 165 -5.56 74.87 59.49
CA GLY A 165 -4.62 75.99 59.42
C GLY A 165 -4.90 77.11 60.44
N PRO A 166 -6.14 77.64 60.50
CA PRO A 166 -6.54 78.60 61.54
C PRO A 166 -6.32 78.08 62.97
N LEU A 167 -6.61 76.80 63.23
CA LEU A 167 -6.37 76.16 64.52
C LEU A 167 -4.87 76.11 64.84
N GLN A 168 -4.00 75.73 63.89
CA GLN A 168 -2.56 75.74 64.09
C GLN A 168 -2.05 77.13 64.48
N GLN A 169 -2.50 78.19 63.79
CA GLN A 169 -2.15 79.56 64.13
C GLN A 169 -2.63 79.96 65.54
N LEU A 170 -3.84 79.53 65.93
CA LEU A 170 -4.37 79.76 67.28
C LEU A 170 -3.51 79.04 68.34
N LEU A 171 -3.11 77.79 68.07
CA LEU A 171 -2.26 77.00 68.96
C LEU A 171 -0.85 77.61 69.08
N GLU A 172 -0.27 78.10 67.99
CA GLU A 172 1.01 78.82 67.98
C GLU A 172 0.95 80.08 68.84
N ARG A 173 -0.11 80.90 68.67
CA ARG A 173 -0.35 82.07 69.52
C ARG A 173 -0.47 81.67 71.00
N GLY A 174 -1.13 80.56 71.30
CA GLY A 174 -1.19 80.00 72.65
C GLY A 174 0.20 79.62 73.20
N ARG A 175 1.05 78.96 72.39
CA ARG A 175 2.43 78.61 72.77
C ARG A 175 3.30 79.85 73.01
N GLU A 176 3.18 80.87 72.18
CA GLU A 176 3.87 82.14 72.35
C GLU A 176 3.45 82.85 73.65
N LEU A 177 2.17 82.83 74.00
CA LEU A 177 1.66 83.39 75.25
C LEU A 177 2.20 82.65 76.48
N LEU A 178 2.40 81.33 76.39
CA LEU A 178 3.02 80.54 77.44
C LEU A 178 4.52 80.85 77.60
N ALA A 179 5.24 81.00 76.49
CA ALA A 179 6.67 81.34 76.50
C ALA A 179 6.95 82.73 77.12
N GLN A 180 5.97 83.66 77.05
CA GLN A 180 6.09 85.02 77.60
C GLN A 180 5.80 85.12 79.12
N GLY A 181 5.41 84.00 79.77
CA GLY A 181 5.11 83.92 81.20
C GLY A 181 3.72 84.47 81.59
N ALA A 182 3.05 83.82 82.55
CA ALA A 182 1.71 84.21 82.97
C ALA A 182 1.69 85.64 83.56
N PRO A 183 0.68 86.48 83.24
CA PRO A 183 0.59 87.83 83.79
C PRO A 183 0.38 87.80 85.32
N ASP A 184 1.23 88.53 86.05
CA ASP A 184 1.12 88.74 87.51
C ASP A 184 -0.26 89.30 87.86
N GLY A 185 -1.16 88.47 88.40
CA GLY A 185 -2.53 88.86 88.79
C GLY A 185 -3.63 87.93 88.27
N ALA A 186 -3.37 87.12 87.24
CA ALA A 186 -4.34 86.15 86.72
C ALA A 186 -4.54 84.91 87.62
N ALA A 187 -3.70 84.72 88.64
CA ALA A 187 -3.83 83.61 89.58
C ALA A 187 -4.97 83.79 90.61
N GLY A 188 -5.49 85.02 90.78
CA GLY A 188 -6.48 85.34 91.84
C GLY A 188 -7.95 85.18 91.44
N SER A 189 -8.27 84.96 90.16
CA SER A 189 -9.65 84.83 89.67
C SER A 189 -9.87 83.62 88.76
N ALA A 190 -8.93 82.68 88.74
CA ALA A 190 -9.06 81.42 88.00
C ALA A 190 -10.02 80.41 88.70
N GLU A 191 -10.69 80.80 89.79
CA GLU A 191 -11.56 79.92 90.61
C GLU A 191 -13.07 80.13 90.41
N ALA A 192 -13.55 80.93 89.46
CA ALA A 192 -14.99 81.20 89.33
C ALA A 192 -15.56 80.96 87.92
N THR A 193 -15.26 79.82 87.29
CA THR A 193 -16.19 79.15 86.36
C THR A 193 -15.72 77.72 86.09
N PRO A 194 -16.52 76.68 86.38
CA PRO A 194 -16.15 75.30 86.06
C PRO A 194 -16.23 75.13 84.54
N GLY A 195 -15.08 75.24 83.86
CA GLY A 195 -14.97 75.06 82.41
C GLY A 195 -13.83 75.81 81.73
N SER A 196 -13.25 76.85 82.34
CA SER A 196 -12.09 77.55 81.74
C SER A 196 -10.78 76.90 82.21
N THR A 197 -10.30 75.91 81.46
CA THR A 197 -8.90 75.47 81.58
C THR A 197 -7.98 76.67 81.40
N GLY A 198 -7.07 76.89 82.35
CA GLY A 198 -6.05 77.92 82.23
C GLY A 198 -5.30 77.81 80.89
N SER A 199 -4.77 78.95 80.41
CA SER A 199 -4.10 79.10 79.10
C SER A 199 -3.20 77.92 78.67
N ALA A 200 -2.51 77.28 79.63
CA ALA A 200 -1.61 76.16 79.38
C ALA A 200 -2.28 74.83 78.99
N ALA A 201 -3.50 74.58 79.46
CA ALA A 201 -4.21 73.30 79.22
C ALA A 201 -5.18 73.36 78.03
N ALA A 202 -5.57 74.56 77.57
CA ALA A 202 -6.52 74.74 76.47
C ALA A 202 -5.96 74.30 75.10
N SER A 203 -4.68 74.62 74.79
CA SER A 203 -4.07 74.30 73.49
C SER A 203 -3.97 72.80 73.18
N PRO A 204 -3.38 71.93 74.04
CA PRO A 204 -3.28 70.51 73.73
C PRO A 204 -4.64 69.78 73.75
N ALA A 205 -5.63 70.31 74.46
CA ALA A 205 -6.99 69.77 74.49
C ALA A 205 -7.74 70.02 73.17
N LEU A 206 -7.65 71.23 72.61
CA LEU A 206 -8.23 71.59 71.30
C LEU A 206 -7.60 70.75 70.16
N GLU A 207 -6.27 70.61 70.17
CA GLU A 207 -5.55 69.80 69.18
C GLU A 207 -5.94 68.33 69.23
N ARG A 208 -6.10 67.76 70.44
CA ARG A 208 -6.57 66.40 70.62
C ARG A 208 -8.00 66.22 70.10
N ARG A 209 -8.91 67.13 70.45
CA ARG A 209 -10.32 67.06 70.04
C ARG A 209 -10.49 67.17 68.52
N HIS A 210 -9.68 68.02 67.87
CA HIS A 210 -9.66 68.11 66.41
C HIS A 210 -9.24 66.77 65.77
N ARG A 211 -8.15 66.16 66.26
CA ARG A 211 -7.70 64.83 65.78
C ARG A 211 -8.74 63.74 66.03
N GLU A 212 -9.41 63.76 67.19
CA GLU A 212 -10.49 62.83 67.51
C GLU A 212 -11.68 62.98 66.55
N LEU A 213 -12.02 64.20 66.14
CA LEU A 213 -13.05 64.47 65.14
C LEU A 213 -12.65 64.00 63.74
N GLU A 214 -11.40 64.24 63.33
CA GLU A 214 -10.86 63.72 62.08
C GLU A 214 -10.89 62.19 62.05
N ALA A 215 -10.43 61.54 63.13
CA ALA A 215 -10.45 60.08 63.25
C ALA A 215 -11.89 59.51 63.22
N ARG A 216 -12.85 60.18 63.88
CA ARG A 216 -14.26 59.79 63.83
C ARG A 216 -14.86 60.00 62.43
N ALA A 217 -14.49 61.07 61.73
CA ALA A 217 -14.93 61.32 60.36
C ALA A 217 -14.38 60.27 59.37
N GLU A 218 -13.14 59.83 59.55
CA GLU A 218 -12.57 58.72 58.76
C GLU A 218 -13.26 57.38 59.05
N LEU A 219 -13.53 57.07 60.32
CA LEU A 219 -14.31 55.89 60.69
C LEU A 219 -15.72 55.93 60.05
N ARG A 220 -16.35 57.11 60.07
CA ARG A 220 -17.67 57.32 59.46
C ARG A 220 -17.64 57.18 57.93
N LEU A 221 -16.54 57.58 57.29
CA LEU A 221 -16.34 57.40 55.85
C LEU A 221 -16.29 55.91 55.49
N LEU A 222 -15.57 55.12 56.30
CA LEU A 222 -15.51 53.67 56.14
C LEU A 222 -16.90 53.04 56.33
N GLU A 223 -17.63 53.39 57.39
CA GLU A 223 -19.00 52.93 57.65
C GLU A 223 -19.95 53.22 56.47
N LEU A 224 -19.88 54.41 55.88
CA LEU A 224 -20.75 54.82 54.77
C LEU A 224 -20.34 54.18 53.43
N ARG A 225 -19.05 54.02 53.17
CA ARG A 225 -18.55 53.27 52.00
C ARG A 225 -18.97 51.81 52.04
N ASP A 226 -18.86 51.19 53.20
CA ASP A 226 -19.37 49.85 53.46
C ASP A 226 -20.88 49.75 53.24
N ALA A 227 -21.66 50.71 53.75
CA ALA A 227 -23.10 50.74 53.55
C ALA A 227 -23.47 50.86 52.06
N LEU A 228 -22.75 51.70 51.29
CA LEU A 228 -22.92 51.80 49.84
C LEU A 228 -22.57 50.49 49.13
N GLY A 229 -21.44 49.86 49.50
CA GLY A 229 -21.04 48.55 48.99
C GLY A 229 -22.09 47.48 49.26
N LEU A 230 -22.64 47.45 50.48
CA LEU A 230 -23.71 46.54 50.88
C LEU A 230 -24.98 46.72 50.04
N PHE A 231 -25.46 47.95 49.90
CA PHE A 231 -26.69 48.21 49.14
C PHE A 231 -26.51 47.87 47.66
N ALA A 232 -25.38 48.25 47.07
CA ALA A 232 -25.05 47.91 45.68
C ALA A 232 -24.92 46.39 45.49
N ALA A 233 -24.25 45.69 46.40
CA ALA A 233 -24.11 44.24 46.35
C ALA A 233 -25.46 43.52 46.46
N ARG A 234 -26.36 44.00 47.33
CA ARG A 234 -27.73 43.43 47.46
C ARG A 234 -28.55 43.63 46.20
N SER A 235 -28.60 44.86 45.65
CA SER A 235 -29.34 45.12 44.41
C SER A 235 -28.79 44.31 43.23
N GLU A 236 -27.46 44.16 43.15
CA GLU A 236 -26.81 43.36 42.12
C GLU A 236 -27.08 41.87 42.30
N ALA A 237 -27.11 41.39 43.55
CA ALA A 237 -27.48 40.02 43.88
C ALA A 237 -28.92 39.69 43.48
N ASP A 238 -29.87 40.59 43.77
CA ASP A 238 -31.27 40.45 43.37
C ASP A 238 -31.42 40.41 41.85
N ALA A 239 -30.72 41.29 41.13
CA ALA A 239 -30.72 41.31 39.67
C ALA A 239 -30.13 40.02 39.08
N CYS A 240 -29.05 39.51 39.65
CA CYS A 240 -28.47 38.21 39.25
C CYS A 240 -29.45 37.06 39.54
N ALA A 241 -30.08 37.05 40.71
CA ALA A 241 -31.02 36.01 41.12
C ALA A 241 -32.27 35.97 40.24
N LEU A 242 -32.79 37.12 39.81
CA LEU A 242 -33.92 37.22 38.88
C LEU A 242 -33.57 36.64 37.51
N TRP A 243 -32.42 37.06 36.95
CA TRP A 243 -31.96 36.53 35.66
C TRP A 243 -31.76 35.01 35.72
N VAL A 244 -31.16 34.50 36.81
CA VAL A 244 -30.99 33.05 37.00
C VAL A 244 -32.35 32.36 37.03
N ALA A 245 -33.35 32.92 37.71
CA ALA A 245 -34.68 32.34 37.78
C ALA A 245 -35.34 32.16 36.40
N GLU A 246 -35.28 33.20 35.57
CA GLU A 246 -35.86 33.17 34.21
C GLU A 246 -35.17 32.14 33.32
N ARG A 247 -33.83 32.10 33.34
CA ARG A 247 -33.06 31.13 32.55
C ARG A 247 -33.17 29.70 33.07
N GLU A 248 -33.24 29.53 34.39
CA GLU A 248 -33.46 28.24 35.04
C GLU A 248 -34.81 27.66 34.60
N GLN A 249 -35.87 28.47 34.58
CA GLN A 249 -37.19 28.03 34.09
C GLN A 249 -37.14 27.63 32.60
N TRP A 250 -36.45 28.41 31.77
CA TRP A 250 -36.25 28.05 30.36
C TRP A 250 -35.56 26.69 30.22
N LEU A 251 -34.43 26.46 30.91
CA LEU A 251 -33.70 25.19 30.88
C LEU A 251 -34.53 24.01 31.39
N LEU A 252 -35.34 24.21 32.44
CA LEU A 252 -36.23 23.17 32.97
C LEU A 252 -37.33 22.81 31.96
N SER A 253 -37.88 23.78 31.25
CA SER A 253 -38.89 23.58 30.19
C SER A 253 -38.31 23.08 28.86
N MET A 254 -36.99 23.17 28.67
CA MET A 254 -36.33 22.77 27.43
C MET A 254 -36.31 21.25 27.30
N GLU A 255 -37.07 20.75 26.33
CA GLU A 255 -37.02 19.37 25.85
C GLU A 255 -35.92 19.24 24.79
N ILE A 256 -35.23 18.09 24.76
CA ILE A 256 -34.23 17.77 23.75
C ILE A 256 -34.94 17.06 22.61
N PRO A 257 -35.08 17.68 21.42
CA PRO A 257 -35.80 17.07 20.30
C PRO A 257 -35.07 15.85 19.75
N GLU A 258 -35.82 14.90 19.19
CA GLU A 258 -35.24 13.74 18.48
C GLU A 258 -34.95 14.02 17.00
N ARG A 259 -35.57 15.06 16.44
CA ARG A 259 -35.37 15.49 15.05
C ARG A 259 -34.13 16.38 14.94
N ILE A 260 -33.31 16.18 13.92
CA ILE A 260 -32.05 16.91 13.77
C ILE A 260 -32.26 18.39 13.51
N GLU A 261 -33.25 18.76 12.69
CA GLU A 261 -33.48 20.17 12.37
C GLU A 261 -33.89 20.94 13.63
N ASP A 262 -34.73 20.33 14.47
CA ASP A 262 -35.16 20.92 15.73
C ASP A 262 -34.04 20.92 16.79
N LEU A 263 -33.21 19.86 16.81
CA LEU A 263 -32.08 19.74 17.71
C LEU A 263 -31.01 20.79 17.43
N GLU A 264 -30.68 21.03 16.16
CA GLU A 264 -29.75 22.09 15.74
C GLU A 264 -30.24 23.48 16.16
N VAL A 265 -31.55 23.75 16.02
CA VAL A 265 -32.15 25.01 16.47
C VAL A 265 -32.03 25.17 17.99
N VAL A 266 -32.31 24.11 18.76
CA VAL A 266 -32.15 24.14 20.23
C VAL A 266 -30.68 24.31 20.63
N GLN A 267 -29.75 23.67 19.93
CA GLN A 267 -28.31 23.82 20.16
C GLN A 267 -27.85 25.25 19.89
N GLN A 268 -28.19 25.84 18.75
CA GLN A 268 -27.83 27.24 18.44
C GLN A 268 -28.37 28.20 19.49
N ARG A 269 -29.62 27.99 19.94
CA ARG A 269 -30.19 28.78 21.03
C ARG A 269 -29.44 28.57 22.34
N PHE A 270 -29.00 27.35 22.65
CA PHE A 270 -28.21 27.05 23.84
C PHE A 270 -26.81 27.69 23.79
N GLU A 271 -26.15 27.72 22.63
CA GLU A 271 -24.84 28.37 22.45
C GLU A 271 -24.89 29.88 22.76
N THR A 272 -26.01 30.55 22.49
CA THR A 272 -26.19 31.96 22.89
C THR A 272 -26.21 32.18 24.41
N LEU A 273 -26.48 31.14 25.21
CA LEU A 273 -26.45 31.23 26.67
C LEU A 273 -25.00 31.28 27.20
N GLU A 274 -24.02 30.70 26.51
CA GLU A 274 -22.62 30.67 26.97
C GLU A 274 -22.00 32.05 27.27
N PRO A 275 -22.08 33.05 26.37
CA PRO A 275 -21.57 34.38 26.67
C PRO A 275 -22.35 35.05 27.81
N GLU A 276 -23.66 34.79 27.93
CA GLU A 276 -24.47 35.33 29.03
C GLU A 276 -24.06 34.73 30.39
N LEU A 277 -23.71 33.43 30.43
CA LEU A 277 -23.19 32.76 31.63
C LEU A 277 -21.86 33.35 32.07
N ALA A 278 -20.95 33.63 31.14
CA ALA A 278 -19.66 34.25 31.44
C ALA A 278 -19.85 35.66 32.04
N ALA A 279 -20.76 36.44 31.46
CA ALA A 279 -21.10 37.77 31.98
C ALA A 279 -21.71 37.70 33.39
N LEU A 280 -22.63 36.76 33.63
CA LEU A 280 -23.21 36.57 34.96
C LEU A 280 -22.17 36.10 35.98
N ALA A 281 -21.27 35.18 35.61
CA ALA A 281 -20.21 34.69 36.49
C ALA A 281 -19.33 35.84 37.01
N ALA A 282 -18.99 36.80 36.15
CA ALA A 282 -18.22 37.98 36.53
C ALA A 282 -18.99 38.88 37.52
N ARG A 283 -20.30 39.06 37.33
CA ARG A 283 -21.18 39.85 38.22
C ARG A 283 -21.31 39.19 39.59
N VAL A 284 -21.58 37.88 39.62
CA VAL A 284 -21.63 37.04 40.83
C VAL A 284 -20.30 37.13 41.59
N ALA A 285 -19.15 36.99 40.93
CA ALA A 285 -17.84 37.18 41.56
C ALA A 285 -17.62 38.59 42.12
N SER A 286 -18.13 39.63 41.44
CA SER A 286 -18.05 41.01 41.92
C SER A 286 -18.84 41.23 43.21
N VAL A 287 -20.05 40.67 43.33
CA VAL A 287 -20.84 40.69 44.58
C VAL A 287 -20.08 40.02 45.73
N GLY A 288 -19.46 38.87 45.47
CA GLY A 288 -18.64 38.16 46.46
C GLY A 288 -17.44 39.00 46.94
N ARG A 289 -16.73 39.66 46.02
CA ARG A 289 -15.61 40.55 46.36
C ARG A 289 -16.04 41.74 47.21
N VAL A 290 -17.10 42.45 46.81
CA VAL A 290 -17.64 43.59 47.58
C VAL A 290 -18.04 43.15 49.00
N THR A 291 -18.62 41.96 49.14
CA THR A 291 -19.00 41.39 50.45
C THR A 291 -17.79 41.11 51.34
N GLN A 292 -16.66 40.68 50.77
CA GLN A 292 -15.41 40.42 51.52
C GLN A 292 -14.68 41.71 51.94
N GLU A 293 -14.83 42.78 51.18
CA GLU A 293 -14.14 44.07 51.41
C GLU A 293 -14.82 44.94 52.50
N LEU A 294 -15.97 44.53 53.05
CA LEU A 294 -16.70 45.26 54.09
C LEU A 294 -15.96 45.23 55.45
N GLN A 295 -15.40 46.37 55.86
CA GLN A 295 -14.61 46.53 57.10
C GLN A 295 -15.29 47.40 58.17
N GLY A 296 -15.91 48.52 57.79
CA GLY A 296 -16.53 49.50 58.69
C GLY A 296 -17.99 49.25 59.07
N SER A 297 -18.65 48.28 58.44
CA SER A 297 -20.03 47.90 58.75
C SER A 297 -20.11 47.05 60.01
N GLY A 298 -21.17 47.23 60.80
CA GLY A 298 -21.42 46.41 61.99
C GLY A 298 -21.59 44.93 61.64
N ASP A 299 -21.29 44.04 62.59
CA ASP A 299 -21.27 42.58 62.39
C ASP A 299 -22.53 42.03 61.72
N ARG A 300 -23.70 42.53 62.13
CA ARG A 300 -25.01 42.16 61.55
C ARG A 300 -25.13 42.47 60.05
N ASN A 301 -24.57 43.58 59.60
CA ASN A 301 -24.62 43.97 58.19
C ASN A 301 -23.68 43.10 57.35
N ARG A 302 -22.50 42.76 57.87
CA ARG A 302 -21.56 41.84 57.24
C ARG A 302 -22.11 40.43 57.14
N GLU A 303 -22.74 39.95 58.21
CA GLU A 303 -23.40 38.65 58.25
C GLU A 303 -24.55 38.60 57.22
N SER A 304 -25.41 39.62 57.17
CA SER A 304 -26.48 39.67 56.18
C SER A 304 -25.96 39.78 54.73
N ALA A 305 -24.89 40.53 54.48
CA ALA A 305 -24.23 40.59 53.17
C ALA A 305 -23.72 39.21 52.74
N ARG A 306 -23.05 38.53 53.68
CA ARG A 306 -22.52 37.19 53.50
C ARG A 306 -23.63 36.19 53.22
N GLU A 307 -24.72 36.23 53.96
CA GLU A 307 -25.89 35.37 53.73
C GLU A 307 -26.47 35.60 52.31
N THR A 308 -26.67 36.87 51.90
CA THR A 308 -27.15 37.18 50.54
C THR A 308 -26.22 36.69 49.44
N TRP A 309 -24.90 36.79 49.66
CA TRP A 309 -23.89 36.27 48.74
C TRP A 309 -23.89 34.74 48.68
N GLU A 310 -23.95 34.07 49.83
CA GLU A 310 -23.98 32.61 49.91
C GLU A 310 -25.24 32.05 49.22
N GLN A 311 -26.40 32.67 49.43
CA GLN A 311 -27.65 32.29 48.72
C GLN A 311 -27.53 32.46 47.21
N LEU A 312 -26.97 33.59 46.73
CA LEU A 312 -26.75 33.82 45.30
C LEU A 312 -25.76 32.81 44.71
N ARG A 313 -24.64 32.57 45.40
CA ARG A 313 -23.60 31.61 44.98
C ARG A 313 -24.17 30.20 44.86
N ASP A 314 -24.89 29.75 45.88
CA ASP A 314 -25.47 28.40 45.89
C ASP A 314 -26.51 28.24 44.76
N ARG A 315 -27.30 29.29 44.48
CA ARG A 315 -28.22 29.29 43.33
C ARG A 315 -27.47 29.27 41.99
N TRP A 316 -26.42 30.08 41.86
CA TRP A 316 -25.58 30.12 40.67
C TRP A 316 -24.92 28.76 40.39
N GLU A 317 -24.39 28.07 41.41
CA GLU A 317 -23.79 26.75 41.24
C GLU A 317 -24.81 25.70 40.81
N ARG A 318 -26.01 25.69 41.41
CA ARG A 318 -27.11 24.81 40.97
C ARG A 318 -27.50 25.05 39.51
N PHE A 319 -27.64 26.32 39.13
CA PHE A 319 -27.96 26.69 37.75
C PHE A 319 -26.85 26.28 36.77
N ARG A 320 -25.58 26.52 37.11
CA ARG A 320 -24.43 26.08 36.31
C ARG A 320 -24.42 24.56 36.12
N ALA A 321 -24.71 23.81 37.18
CA ALA A 321 -24.82 22.36 37.10
C ALA A 321 -25.98 21.90 36.20
N LEU A 322 -27.13 22.60 36.23
CA LEU A 322 -28.26 22.34 35.33
C LEU A 322 -27.89 22.60 33.87
N THR A 323 -27.27 23.74 33.59
CA THR A 323 -26.78 24.10 32.25
C THR A 323 -25.82 23.04 31.73
N GLU A 324 -24.82 22.63 32.53
CA GLU A 324 -23.85 21.63 32.10
C GLU A 324 -24.51 20.28 31.80
N ARG A 325 -25.45 19.85 32.64
CA ARG A 325 -26.24 18.62 32.38
C ARG A 325 -27.01 18.71 31.06
N LYS A 326 -27.64 19.85 30.77
CA LYS A 326 -28.38 20.08 29.52
C LYS A 326 -27.44 20.12 28.31
N LYS A 327 -26.26 20.73 28.45
CA LYS A 327 -25.21 20.75 27.41
C LYS A 327 -24.76 19.33 27.06
N VAL A 328 -24.39 18.54 28.07
CA VAL A 328 -23.98 17.13 27.90
C VAL A 328 -25.08 16.34 27.21
N ALA A 329 -26.34 16.51 27.62
CA ALA A 329 -27.47 15.80 27.01
C ALA A 329 -27.74 16.22 25.55
N LEU A 330 -27.56 17.50 25.20
CA LEU A 330 -27.68 17.98 23.81
C LEU A 330 -26.57 17.41 22.92
N THR A 331 -25.32 17.48 23.37
CA THR A 331 -24.17 16.91 22.65
C THR A 331 -24.32 15.39 22.47
N ALA A 332 -24.79 14.71 23.52
CA ALA A 332 -25.12 13.29 23.50
C ALA A 332 -26.17 12.96 22.41
N ALA A 333 -27.27 13.69 22.35
CA ALA A 333 -28.32 13.49 21.35
C ALA A 333 -27.81 13.74 19.92
N LEU A 334 -26.99 14.79 19.73
CA LEU A 334 -26.40 15.13 18.43
C LEU A 334 -25.48 14.00 17.93
N ASN A 335 -24.60 13.49 18.80
CA ASN A 335 -23.69 12.41 18.44
C ASN A 335 -24.44 11.14 18.03
N ILE A 336 -25.53 10.79 18.73
CA ILE A 336 -26.39 9.66 18.36
C ILE A 336 -27.03 9.88 16.99
N HIS A 337 -27.52 11.10 16.70
CA HIS A 337 -28.12 11.38 15.40
C HIS A 337 -27.09 11.27 14.26
N ASN A 338 -25.92 11.89 14.42
CA ASN A 338 -24.84 11.81 13.44
C ASN A 338 -24.43 10.37 13.17
N PHE A 339 -24.30 9.56 14.22
CA PHE A 339 -24.03 8.13 14.10
C PHE A 339 -25.11 7.40 13.28
N ARG A 340 -26.41 7.67 13.52
CA ARG A 340 -27.51 7.06 12.75
C ARG A 340 -27.46 7.46 11.28
N LEU A 341 -27.19 8.73 10.99
CA LEU A 341 -27.08 9.25 9.63
C LEU A 341 -25.94 8.55 8.88
N GLU A 342 -24.76 8.49 9.47
CA GLU A 342 -23.58 7.84 8.91
C GLU A 342 -23.81 6.33 8.70
N CYS A 343 -24.51 5.67 9.62
CA CYS A 343 -24.96 4.29 9.43
C CYS A 343 -25.89 4.17 8.21
N HIS A 344 -26.87 5.05 8.07
CA HIS A 344 -27.81 5.03 6.95
C HIS A 344 -27.11 5.27 5.59
N GLU A 345 -26.23 6.25 5.52
CA GLU A 345 -25.44 6.56 4.31
C GLU A 345 -24.52 5.41 3.93
N THR A 346 -23.81 4.83 4.90
CA THR A 346 -22.93 3.67 4.66
C THR A 346 -23.71 2.45 4.19
N ARG A 347 -24.92 2.21 4.72
CA ARG A 347 -25.83 1.17 4.22
C ARG A 347 -26.28 1.46 2.78
N GLY A 348 -26.61 2.71 2.46
CA GLY A 348 -26.93 3.14 1.10
C GLY A 348 -25.80 2.85 0.12
N TRP A 349 -24.57 3.20 0.51
CA TRP A 349 -23.38 2.94 -0.29
C TRP A 349 -23.15 1.43 -0.53
N MET A 350 -23.31 0.60 0.50
CA MET A 350 -23.21 -0.86 0.36
C MET A 350 -24.28 -1.46 -0.58
N ARG A 351 -25.52 -0.94 -0.52
CA ARG A 351 -26.60 -1.36 -1.41
C ARG A 351 -26.35 -0.96 -2.87
N GLU A 352 -25.83 0.24 -3.09
CA GLU A 352 -25.43 0.71 -4.43
C GLU A 352 -24.36 -0.21 -5.03
N LYS A 353 -23.31 -0.54 -4.25
CA LYS A 353 -22.27 -1.47 -4.70
C LYS A 353 -22.81 -2.87 -4.96
N THR A 354 -23.73 -3.34 -4.13
CA THR A 354 -24.40 -4.63 -4.35
C THR A 354 -25.16 -4.63 -5.68
N ALA A 355 -25.95 -3.58 -5.95
CA ALA A 355 -26.69 -3.44 -7.21
C ALA A 355 -25.74 -3.33 -8.42
N ALA A 356 -24.61 -2.63 -8.29
CA ALA A 356 -23.61 -2.52 -9.34
C ALA A 356 -22.98 -3.88 -9.68
N ILE A 357 -22.72 -4.73 -8.68
CA ILE A 357 -22.24 -6.10 -8.89
C ILE A 357 -23.32 -6.94 -9.57
N GLU A 358 -24.58 -6.85 -9.14
CA GLU A 358 -25.70 -7.60 -9.73
C GLU A 358 -25.96 -7.23 -11.19
N ALA A 359 -25.82 -5.94 -11.54
CA ALA A 359 -25.95 -5.46 -12.93
C ALA A 359 -24.94 -6.12 -13.87
N THR A 360 -23.82 -6.66 -13.36
CA THR A 360 -22.85 -7.38 -14.18
C THR A 360 -23.32 -8.76 -14.62
N ARG A 361 -24.40 -9.34 -14.05
CA ARG A 361 -24.85 -10.73 -14.33
C ARG A 361 -25.20 -10.98 -15.80
N ALA A 362 -25.71 -9.99 -16.52
CA ALA A 362 -26.12 -10.12 -17.92
C ALA A 362 -24.96 -10.00 -18.94
N LEU A 363 -23.78 -9.60 -18.47
CA LEU A 363 -22.61 -9.33 -19.31
C LEU A 363 -21.63 -10.51 -19.17
N GLY A 364 -21.20 -11.08 -20.28
CA GLY A 364 -20.20 -12.16 -20.30
C GLY A 364 -20.64 -13.34 -21.17
N ARG A 365 -20.55 -13.17 -22.49
CA ARG A 365 -20.71 -14.27 -23.45
C ARG A 365 -19.39 -14.74 -24.04
N ASP A 366 -18.34 -13.92 -23.95
CA ASP A 366 -17.02 -14.17 -24.52
C ASP A 366 -15.89 -13.91 -23.50
N LEU A 367 -14.69 -14.44 -23.80
CA LEU A 367 -13.54 -14.36 -22.89
C LEU A 367 -13.08 -12.90 -22.65
N ALA A 368 -13.16 -12.05 -23.67
CA ALA A 368 -12.81 -10.63 -23.56
C ALA A 368 -13.77 -9.88 -22.62
N GLY A 369 -15.08 -10.07 -22.79
CA GLY A 369 -16.10 -9.51 -21.89
C GLY A 369 -15.95 -10.00 -20.46
N ILE A 370 -15.69 -11.29 -20.25
CA ILE A 370 -15.44 -11.86 -18.91
C ILE A 370 -14.19 -11.24 -18.26
N THR A 371 -13.11 -11.08 -19.02
CA THR A 371 -11.86 -10.48 -18.51
C THR A 371 -12.05 -9.01 -18.14
N ALA A 372 -12.79 -8.25 -18.96
CA ALA A 372 -13.13 -6.86 -18.66
C ALA A 372 -13.98 -6.74 -17.38
N LEU A 373 -14.93 -7.66 -17.15
CA LEU A 373 -15.73 -7.72 -15.94
C LEU A 373 -14.91 -8.12 -14.70
N GLN A 374 -13.96 -9.05 -14.84
CA GLN A 374 -13.00 -9.36 -13.77
C GLN A 374 -12.18 -8.12 -13.39
N GLY A 375 -11.74 -7.34 -14.38
CA GLY A 375 -11.09 -6.04 -14.15
C GLY A 375 -11.98 -5.08 -13.36
N LYS A 376 -13.25 -4.95 -13.73
CA LYS A 376 -14.22 -4.12 -13.00
C LYS A 376 -14.45 -4.57 -11.55
N LEU A 377 -14.62 -5.87 -11.30
CA LEU A 377 -14.76 -6.41 -9.94
C LEU A 377 -13.49 -6.22 -9.12
N SER A 378 -12.31 -6.39 -9.71
CA SER A 378 -11.05 -6.10 -9.01
C SER A 378 -10.94 -4.62 -8.63
N GLY A 379 -11.48 -3.72 -9.46
CA GLY A 379 -11.62 -2.30 -9.14
C GLY A 379 -12.55 -2.05 -7.94
N MET A 380 -13.65 -2.80 -7.83
CA MET A 380 -14.58 -2.74 -6.68
C MET A 380 -13.93 -3.21 -5.38
N GLY A 381 -12.86 -3.99 -5.43
CA GLY A 381 -12.08 -4.38 -4.24
C GLY A 381 -11.62 -3.19 -3.41
N ARG A 382 -11.21 -2.08 -4.04
CA ARG A 382 -10.83 -0.85 -3.33
C ARG A 382 -12.00 -0.19 -2.63
N ASP A 383 -13.19 -0.21 -3.25
CA ASP A 383 -14.41 0.30 -2.63
C ASP A 383 -14.79 -0.55 -1.41
N LEU A 384 -14.64 -1.88 -1.49
CA LEU A 384 -14.86 -2.79 -0.37
C LEU A 384 -13.90 -2.51 0.78
N ASP A 385 -12.61 -2.25 0.50
CA ASP A 385 -11.64 -1.89 1.53
C ASP A 385 -11.99 -0.57 2.22
N ALA A 386 -12.45 0.43 1.46
CA ALA A 386 -12.90 1.71 1.99
C ALA A 386 -14.17 1.57 2.86
N ILE A 387 -15.17 0.80 2.40
CA ILE A 387 -16.35 0.45 3.20
C ILE A 387 -15.94 -0.26 4.49
N GLN A 388 -15.02 -1.22 4.41
CA GLN A 388 -14.53 -1.93 5.60
C GLN A 388 -13.83 -0.98 6.59
N GLY A 389 -13.09 0.01 6.10
CA GLY A 389 -12.54 1.09 6.92
C GLY A 389 -13.64 1.85 7.67
N LYS A 390 -14.63 2.36 6.95
CA LYS A 390 -15.77 3.11 7.53
C LYS A 390 -16.56 2.28 8.54
N LEU A 391 -16.75 0.98 8.29
CA LEU A 391 -17.41 0.07 9.25
C LEU A 391 -16.62 -0.09 10.56
N ARG A 392 -15.28 -0.07 10.52
CA ARG A 392 -14.46 -0.09 11.75
C ARG A 392 -14.61 1.20 12.54
N GLU A 393 -14.61 2.34 11.85
CA GLU A 393 -14.82 3.65 12.46
C GLU A 393 -16.18 3.73 13.15
N LEU A 394 -17.26 3.37 12.44
CA LEU A 394 -18.62 3.36 12.99
C LEU A 394 -18.77 2.35 14.14
N ARG A 395 -18.11 1.19 14.07
CA ARG A 395 -18.12 0.26 15.21
C ARG A 395 -17.47 0.86 16.46
N ALA A 396 -16.31 1.49 16.31
CA ALA A 396 -15.61 2.12 17.43
C ALA A 396 -16.41 3.32 18.00
N GLU A 397 -17.02 4.13 17.13
CA GLU A 397 -17.91 5.21 17.54
C GLU A 397 -19.15 4.67 18.27
N GLY A 398 -19.79 3.63 17.73
CA GLY A 398 -20.93 2.98 18.36
C GLY A 398 -20.59 2.36 19.72
N GLU A 399 -19.42 1.75 19.90
CA GLU A 399 -18.94 1.25 21.20
C GLU A 399 -18.75 2.38 22.21
N LYS A 400 -18.15 3.49 21.79
CA LYS A 400 -17.99 4.69 22.61
C LYS A 400 -19.36 5.25 23.05
N LEU A 401 -20.29 5.44 22.10
CA LEU A 401 -21.62 5.98 22.37
C LEU A 401 -22.45 5.07 23.29
N GLN A 402 -22.30 3.75 23.20
CA GLN A 402 -22.93 2.81 24.13
C GLN A 402 -22.42 2.97 25.57
N GLY A 403 -21.14 3.30 25.74
CA GLY A 403 -20.56 3.58 27.06
C GLY A 403 -21.03 4.91 27.64
N GLU A 404 -21.17 5.93 26.79
CA GLU A 404 -21.64 7.27 27.18
C GLU A 404 -23.16 7.33 27.44
N GLN A 405 -23.96 6.56 26.70
CA GLN A 405 -25.44 6.55 26.76
C GLN A 405 -26.01 5.11 26.77
N PRO A 406 -25.96 4.41 27.92
CA PRO A 406 -26.42 3.03 28.03
C PRO A 406 -27.90 2.82 27.67
N GLU A 407 -28.74 3.84 27.89
CA GLU A 407 -30.17 3.80 27.57
C GLU A 407 -30.47 3.79 26.07
N ARG A 408 -29.59 4.36 25.24
CA ARG A 408 -29.67 4.34 23.76
C ARG A 408 -28.85 3.21 23.14
N ALA A 409 -28.12 2.43 23.93
CA ALA A 409 -27.36 1.28 23.47
C ALA A 409 -28.14 0.23 22.63
N PRO A 410 -29.43 -0.10 22.88
CA PRO A 410 -30.14 -1.05 22.01
C PRO A 410 -30.26 -0.54 20.57
N GLU A 411 -30.52 0.75 20.38
CA GLU A 411 -30.64 1.36 19.05
C GLU A 411 -29.31 1.44 18.30
N ILE A 412 -28.23 1.77 19.01
CA ILE A 412 -26.88 1.76 18.43
C ILE A 412 -26.52 0.35 17.95
N ARG A 413 -26.82 -0.68 18.77
CA ARG A 413 -26.59 -2.09 18.41
C ARG A 413 -27.41 -2.53 17.21
N GLU A 414 -28.67 -2.08 17.10
CA GLU A 414 -29.50 -2.34 15.92
C GLU A 414 -28.89 -1.72 14.64
N GLY A 415 -28.41 -0.47 14.73
CA GLY A 415 -27.71 0.19 13.62
C GLY A 415 -26.46 -0.56 13.16
N LEU A 416 -25.61 -0.97 14.11
CA LEU A 416 -24.41 -1.76 13.84
C LEU A 416 -24.73 -3.14 13.26
N ALA A 417 -25.72 -3.85 13.80
CA ALA A 417 -26.17 -5.14 13.26
C ALA A 417 -26.71 -4.99 11.83
N GLY A 418 -27.43 -3.90 11.55
CA GLY A 418 -27.88 -3.56 10.20
C GLY A 418 -26.73 -3.32 9.22
N LEU A 419 -25.67 -2.64 9.64
CA LEU A 419 -24.45 -2.46 8.84
C LEU A 419 -23.75 -3.79 8.55
N GLU A 420 -23.60 -4.66 9.56
CA GLU A 420 -22.97 -5.97 9.42
C GLU A 420 -23.74 -6.88 8.45
N ALA A 421 -25.08 -6.89 8.54
CA ALA A 421 -25.92 -7.68 7.65
C ALA A 421 -25.79 -7.26 6.18
N GLU A 422 -25.77 -5.94 5.91
CA GLU A 422 -25.59 -5.39 4.55
C GLU A 422 -24.18 -5.64 4.03
N TRP A 423 -23.15 -5.51 4.89
CA TRP A 423 -21.77 -5.82 4.54
C TRP A 423 -21.59 -7.29 4.15
N ASP A 424 -22.18 -8.20 4.93
CA ASP A 424 -22.14 -9.61 4.64
C ASP A 424 -22.90 -9.95 3.35
N ALA A 425 -24.02 -9.28 3.08
CA ALA A 425 -24.75 -9.42 1.82
C ALA A 425 -23.90 -8.98 0.62
N LEU A 426 -23.26 -7.81 0.71
CA LEU A 426 -22.34 -7.31 -0.31
C LEU A 426 -21.17 -8.27 -0.55
N ARG A 427 -20.52 -8.76 0.52
CA ARG A 427 -19.43 -9.74 0.43
C ARG A 427 -19.86 -11.07 -0.18
N ARG A 428 -21.06 -11.56 0.13
CA ARG A 428 -21.62 -12.77 -0.50
C ARG A 428 -21.88 -12.52 -1.99
N CYS A 429 -22.47 -11.38 -2.34
CA CYS A 429 -22.73 -11.01 -3.73
C CYS A 429 -21.43 -10.92 -4.55
N HIS A 430 -20.40 -10.24 -4.03
CA HIS A 430 -19.09 -10.13 -4.67
C HIS A 430 -18.46 -11.52 -4.90
N ARG A 431 -18.34 -12.34 -3.85
CA ARG A 431 -17.74 -13.69 -3.96
C ARG A 431 -18.50 -14.59 -4.93
N SER A 432 -19.83 -14.63 -4.82
CA SER A 432 -20.66 -15.42 -5.73
C SER A 432 -20.46 -14.98 -7.20
N ARG A 433 -20.33 -13.67 -7.44
CA ARG A 433 -20.07 -13.17 -8.79
C ARG A 433 -18.67 -13.51 -9.29
N GLU A 434 -17.65 -13.38 -8.46
CA GLU A 434 -16.27 -13.78 -8.79
C GLU A 434 -16.16 -15.28 -9.12
N GLU A 435 -16.80 -16.14 -8.31
CA GLU A 435 -16.84 -17.58 -8.54
C GLU A 435 -17.54 -17.92 -9.87
N SER A 436 -18.70 -17.30 -10.12
CA SER A 436 -19.45 -17.45 -11.37
C SER A 436 -18.65 -17.01 -12.59
N LEU A 437 -17.97 -15.85 -12.53
CA LEU A 437 -17.09 -15.40 -13.62
C LEU A 437 -15.86 -16.30 -13.79
N GLY A 438 -15.31 -16.82 -12.69
CA GLY A 438 -14.24 -17.81 -12.72
C GLY A 438 -14.65 -19.10 -13.42
N GLN A 439 -15.86 -19.61 -13.15
CA GLN A 439 -16.44 -20.76 -13.84
C GLN A 439 -16.65 -20.46 -15.33
N ALA A 440 -17.24 -19.31 -15.67
CA ALA A 440 -17.46 -18.90 -17.06
C ALA A 440 -16.14 -18.76 -17.84
N ARG A 441 -15.09 -18.20 -17.21
CA ARG A 441 -13.74 -18.11 -17.80
C ARG A 441 -13.14 -19.49 -18.08
N ARG A 442 -13.26 -20.42 -17.14
CA ARG A 442 -12.78 -21.81 -17.32
C ARG A 442 -13.53 -22.49 -18.45
N LEU A 443 -14.86 -22.33 -18.52
CA LEU A 443 -15.68 -22.87 -19.60
C LEU A 443 -15.27 -22.32 -20.97
N GLN A 444 -15.09 -21.00 -21.10
CA GLN A 444 -14.66 -20.40 -22.35
C GLN A 444 -13.26 -20.85 -22.77
N GLY A 445 -12.33 -20.96 -21.82
CA GLY A 445 -11.00 -21.55 -22.06
C GLY A 445 -11.11 -22.98 -22.60
N PHE A 446 -11.91 -23.81 -21.94
CA PHE A 446 -12.18 -25.17 -22.38
C PHE A 446 -12.80 -25.23 -23.79
N LEU A 447 -13.79 -24.39 -24.11
CA LEU A 447 -14.44 -24.37 -25.43
C LEU A 447 -13.46 -23.98 -26.55
N ARG A 448 -12.51 -23.08 -26.26
CA ARG A 448 -11.43 -22.70 -27.18
C ARG A 448 -10.48 -23.88 -27.42
N ASP A 449 -10.02 -24.53 -26.34
CA ASP A 449 -9.08 -25.63 -26.43
C ASP A 449 -9.72 -26.85 -27.12
N LEU A 450 -11.01 -27.11 -26.86
CA LEU A 450 -11.81 -28.10 -27.57
C LEU A 450 -11.91 -27.79 -29.08
N ALA A 451 -12.16 -26.53 -29.46
CA ALA A 451 -12.20 -26.14 -30.87
C ALA A 451 -10.84 -26.31 -31.56
N ALA A 452 -9.74 -26.00 -30.87
CA ALA A 452 -8.39 -26.23 -31.38
C ALA A 452 -8.10 -27.72 -31.60
N LEU A 453 -8.48 -28.57 -30.63
CA LEU A 453 -8.37 -30.03 -30.74
C LEU A 453 -9.20 -30.58 -31.90
N GLN A 454 -10.46 -30.14 -32.06
CA GLN A 454 -11.31 -30.54 -33.18
C GLN A 454 -10.68 -30.14 -34.52
N ALA A 455 -10.16 -28.91 -34.64
CA ALA A 455 -9.50 -28.45 -35.86
C ALA A 455 -8.22 -29.25 -36.19
N TRP A 456 -7.43 -29.59 -35.16
CA TRP A 456 -6.28 -30.49 -35.32
C TRP A 456 -6.74 -31.87 -35.80
N LEU A 457 -7.73 -32.46 -35.15
CA LEU A 457 -8.25 -33.79 -35.46
C LEU A 457 -8.73 -33.89 -36.91
N SER A 458 -9.47 -32.89 -37.40
CA SER A 458 -9.89 -32.83 -38.80
C SER A 458 -8.71 -32.79 -39.78
N ARG A 459 -7.67 -31.98 -39.50
CA ARG A 459 -6.48 -31.88 -40.36
C ARG A 459 -5.68 -33.18 -40.38
N THR A 460 -5.45 -33.77 -39.21
CA THR A 460 -4.67 -35.02 -39.08
C THR A 460 -5.41 -36.20 -39.71
N ARG A 461 -6.74 -36.26 -39.58
CA ARG A 461 -7.57 -37.27 -40.26
C ARG A 461 -7.49 -37.14 -41.78
N ALA A 462 -7.51 -35.93 -42.32
CA ALA A 462 -7.34 -35.71 -43.75
C ALA A 462 -5.96 -36.18 -44.24
N ALA A 463 -4.89 -35.93 -43.48
CA ALA A 463 -3.54 -36.38 -43.80
C ALA A 463 -3.40 -37.92 -43.72
N ALA A 464 -3.91 -38.53 -42.64
CA ALA A 464 -3.87 -39.97 -42.42
C ALA A 464 -4.76 -40.74 -43.41
N GLY A 465 -5.81 -40.11 -43.94
CA GLY A 465 -6.71 -40.66 -44.94
C GLY A 465 -6.31 -40.41 -46.40
N SER A 466 -5.11 -39.91 -46.69
CA SER A 466 -4.66 -39.70 -48.07
C SER A 466 -4.70 -41.00 -48.89
N GLU A 467 -5.24 -40.92 -50.11
CA GLU A 467 -5.33 -42.04 -51.05
C GLU A 467 -4.13 -42.11 -52.00
N ASP A 468 -3.13 -41.23 -51.85
CA ASP A 468 -2.00 -41.14 -52.78
C ASP A 468 -1.16 -42.43 -52.75
N VAL A 469 -0.99 -43.09 -53.89
CA VAL A 469 -0.18 -44.31 -54.00
C VAL A 469 1.24 -43.94 -54.43
N PRO A 470 2.29 -44.27 -53.65
CA PRO A 470 3.66 -43.93 -54.00
C PRO A 470 4.11 -44.56 -55.32
N ALA A 471 4.75 -43.79 -56.20
CA ALA A 471 5.17 -44.26 -57.53
C ALA A 471 6.59 -44.86 -57.56
N SER A 472 7.37 -44.66 -56.50
CA SER A 472 8.73 -45.19 -56.38
C SER A 472 9.05 -45.63 -54.94
N LEU A 473 10.13 -46.41 -54.78
CA LEU A 473 10.60 -46.83 -53.46
C LEU A 473 10.91 -45.63 -52.55
N ALA A 474 11.58 -44.59 -53.08
CA ALA A 474 11.95 -43.41 -52.31
C ALA A 474 10.73 -42.61 -51.84
N GLU A 475 9.71 -42.49 -52.70
CA GLU A 475 8.43 -41.88 -52.32
C GLU A 475 7.70 -42.73 -51.28
N ALA A 476 7.67 -44.06 -51.44
CA ALA A 476 7.00 -44.96 -50.50
C ALA A 476 7.62 -44.89 -49.10
N GLU A 477 8.95 -44.95 -49.01
CA GLU A 477 9.70 -44.78 -47.76
C GLU A 477 9.56 -43.36 -47.18
N GLY A 478 9.47 -42.34 -48.03
CA GLY A 478 9.22 -40.96 -47.63
C GLY A 478 7.83 -40.79 -46.99
N SER A 479 6.79 -41.28 -47.66
CA SER A 479 5.42 -41.26 -47.17
C SER A 479 5.25 -42.10 -45.90
N LEU A 480 5.91 -43.26 -45.80
CA LEU A 480 5.89 -44.08 -44.58
C LEU A 480 6.49 -43.33 -43.39
N ARG A 481 7.66 -42.67 -43.57
CA ARG A 481 8.28 -41.85 -42.52
C ARG A 481 7.39 -40.67 -42.10
N GLN A 482 6.73 -40.01 -43.05
CA GLN A 482 5.77 -38.95 -42.74
C GLN A 482 4.58 -39.50 -41.93
N HIS A 483 4.07 -40.68 -42.29
CA HIS A 483 2.96 -41.33 -41.59
C HIS A 483 3.34 -41.81 -40.18
N GLU A 484 4.57 -42.25 -39.97
CA GLU A 484 5.15 -42.52 -38.65
C GLU A 484 5.28 -41.25 -37.81
N SER A 485 5.64 -40.11 -38.43
CA SER A 485 5.61 -38.81 -37.74
C SER A 485 4.20 -38.42 -37.31
N LEU A 486 3.17 -38.70 -38.11
CA LEU A 486 1.77 -38.50 -37.68
C LEU A 486 1.43 -39.37 -36.46
N ARG A 487 1.97 -40.60 -36.36
CA ARG A 487 1.73 -41.48 -35.21
C ARG A 487 2.25 -40.89 -33.90
N THR A 488 3.42 -40.25 -33.92
CA THR A 488 3.98 -39.59 -32.73
C THR A 488 3.13 -38.40 -32.32
N GLU A 489 2.65 -37.61 -33.29
CA GLU A 489 1.73 -36.49 -33.04
C GLU A 489 0.40 -36.96 -32.44
N ILE A 490 -0.23 -38.00 -33.02
CA ILE A 490 -1.47 -38.61 -32.49
C ILE A 490 -1.27 -39.08 -31.05
N SER A 491 -0.12 -39.67 -30.75
CA SER A 491 0.21 -40.14 -29.40
C SER A 491 0.33 -38.98 -28.40
N HIS A 492 0.90 -37.85 -28.82
CA HIS A 492 1.01 -36.63 -28.02
C HIS A 492 -0.37 -36.07 -27.65
N TYR A 493 -1.23 -35.87 -28.67
CA TYR A 493 -2.60 -35.36 -28.48
C TYR A 493 -3.53 -36.34 -27.76
N GLY A 494 -3.14 -37.60 -27.57
CA GLY A 494 -3.92 -38.58 -26.82
C GLY A 494 -4.17 -38.16 -25.37
N ALA A 495 -3.23 -37.45 -24.74
CA ALA A 495 -3.44 -36.86 -23.42
C ALA A 495 -4.46 -35.72 -23.46
N ASP A 496 -4.36 -34.83 -24.45
CA ASP A 496 -5.26 -33.69 -24.63
C ASP A 496 -6.70 -34.13 -24.93
N TYR A 497 -6.88 -35.17 -25.76
CA TYR A 497 -8.18 -35.78 -26.00
C TYR A 497 -8.81 -36.31 -24.71
N ARG A 498 -8.06 -37.12 -23.93
CA ARG A 498 -8.56 -37.64 -22.64
C ARG A 498 -8.90 -36.52 -21.65
N SER A 499 -8.06 -35.48 -21.61
CA SER A 499 -8.26 -34.29 -20.77
C SER A 499 -9.53 -33.54 -21.18
N ALA A 500 -9.72 -33.28 -22.49
CA ALA A 500 -10.91 -32.62 -23.02
C ALA A 500 -12.19 -33.42 -22.74
N ARG A 501 -12.14 -34.76 -22.84
CA ARG A 501 -13.24 -35.66 -22.48
C ARG A 501 -13.58 -35.59 -20.98
N ALA A 502 -12.57 -35.59 -20.11
CA ALA A 502 -12.76 -35.51 -18.67
C ALA A 502 -13.33 -34.14 -18.26
N ALA A 503 -12.73 -33.06 -18.75
CA ALA A 503 -13.19 -31.69 -18.50
C ALA A 503 -14.61 -31.46 -19.04
N GLY A 504 -14.90 -31.95 -20.25
CA GLY A 504 -16.22 -31.86 -20.86
C GLY A 504 -17.31 -32.60 -20.06
N ARG A 505 -17.00 -33.79 -19.52
CA ARG A 505 -17.91 -34.54 -18.62
C ARG A 505 -18.16 -33.81 -17.30
N GLU A 506 -17.13 -33.22 -16.70
CA GLU A 506 -17.28 -32.43 -15.48
C GLU A 506 -18.14 -31.18 -15.72
N VAL A 507 -17.90 -30.45 -16.81
CA VAL A 507 -18.66 -29.24 -17.17
C VAL A 507 -20.13 -29.55 -17.43
N THR A 508 -20.45 -30.69 -18.05
CA THR A 508 -21.82 -31.07 -18.43
C THR A 508 -22.53 -31.91 -17.37
N ARG A 509 -21.85 -32.24 -16.26
CA ARG A 509 -22.38 -33.17 -15.24
C ARG A 509 -23.66 -32.66 -14.61
N GLY A 510 -24.75 -33.39 -14.80
CA GLY A 510 -26.05 -33.07 -14.21
C GLY A 510 -26.72 -31.81 -14.79
N GLN A 511 -26.18 -31.25 -15.88
CA GLN A 511 -26.75 -30.08 -16.55
C GLN A 511 -27.66 -30.53 -17.70
N THR A 512 -28.81 -29.88 -17.84
CA THR A 512 -29.84 -30.19 -18.86
C THR A 512 -30.16 -28.99 -19.75
N ASP A 513 -29.40 -27.90 -19.64
CA ASP A 513 -29.61 -26.72 -20.47
C ASP A 513 -29.18 -26.98 -21.93
N PRO A 514 -29.74 -26.26 -22.93
CA PRO A 514 -29.42 -26.47 -24.34
C PRO A 514 -27.94 -26.30 -24.70
N GLN A 515 -27.17 -25.50 -23.95
CA GLN A 515 -25.74 -25.31 -24.22
C GLN A 515 -24.95 -26.54 -23.77
N SER A 516 -25.29 -27.12 -22.62
CA SER A 516 -24.74 -28.40 -22.16
C SER A 516 -25.06 -29.55 -23.10
N LEU A 517 -26.29 -29.62 -23.63
CA LEU A 517 -26.66 -30.63 -24.64
C LEU A 517 -25.85 -30.48 -25.93
N SER A 518 -25.66 -29.25 -26.42
CA SER A 518 -24.82 -28.98 -27.58
C SER A 518 -23.35 -29.35 -27.34
N LEU A 519 -22.82 -29.09 -26.14
CA LEU A 519 -21.47 -29.50 -25.78
C LEU A 519 -21.32 -31.02 -25.69
N LEU A 520 -22.29 -31.74 -25.13
CA LEU A 520 -22.31 -33.21 -25.12
C LEU A 520 -22.26 -33.77 -26.54
N GLN A 521 -23.10 -33.26 -27.44
CA GLN A 521 -23.09 -33.66 -28.85
C GLN A 521 -21.72 -33.41 -29.51
N ARG A 522 -21.07 -32.27 -29.21
CA ARG A 522 -19.72 -31.98 -29.70
C ARG A 522 -18.67 -32.96 -29.17
N LEU A 523 -18.80 -33.40 -27.92
CA LEU A 523 -17.89 -34.40 -27.33
C LEU A 523 -18.11 -35.79 -27.95
N GLU A 524 -19.35 -36.18 -28.23
CA GLU A 524 -19.65 -37.42 -28.96
C GLU A 524 -19.07 -37.40 -30.38
N THR A 525 -19.18 -36.27 -31.09
CA THR A 525 -18.52 -36.13 -32.41
C THR A 525 -17.00 -36.22 -32.31
N LEU A 526 -16.41 -35.69 -31.23
CA LEU A 526 -14.96 -35.78 -30.99
C LEU A 526 -14.52 -37.23 -30.79
N ASP A 527 -15.32 -38.04 -30.08
CA ASP A 527 -15.04 -39.47 -29.90
C ASP A 527 -15.08 -40.23 -31.22
N ALA A 528 -16.15 -40.02 -32.00
CA ALA A 528 -16.30 -40.67 -33.29
C ALA A 528 -15.16 -40.30 -34.25
N ASP A 529 -14.78 -39.01 -34.29
CA ASP A 529 -13.66 -38.54 -35.12
C ASP A 529 -12.30 -39.09 -34.64
N TRP A 530 -12.11 -39.29 -33.32
CA TRP A 530 -10.89 -39.84 -32.76
C TRP A 530 -10.72 -41.34 -33.08
N GLU A 531 -11.78 -42.12 -32.94
CA GLU A 531 -11.80 -43.54 -33.32
C GLU A 531 -11.56 -43.72 -34.82
N GLU A 532 -12.22 -42.90 -35.63
CA GLU A 532 -12.08 -42.93 -37.08
C GLU A 532 -10.68 -42.51 -37.53
N LEU A 533 -10.03 -41.54 -36.87
CA LEU A 533 -8.61 -41.22 -37.10
C LEU A 533 -7.71 -42.44 -36.90
N GLY A 534 -7.92 -43.21 -35.82
CA GLY A 534 -7.18 -44.44 -35.57
C GLY A 534 -7.35 -45.44 -36.72
N ARG A 535 -8.59 -45.66 -37.14
CA ARG A 535 -8.93 -46.59 -38.23
C ARG A 535 -8.31 -46.18 -39.58
N VAL A 536 -8.41 -44.89 -39.97
CA VAL A 536 -7.82 -44.43 -41.24
C VAL A 536 -6.29 -44.47 -41.20
N TRP A 537 -5.68 -44.17 -40.06
CA TRP A 537 -4.24 -44.24 -39.89
C TRP A 537 -3.73 -45.69 -40.05
N GLU A 538 -4.39 -46.67 -39.42
CA GLU A 538 -4.02 -48.09 -39.55
C GLU A 538 -4.16 -48.59 -40.99
N LYS A 539 -5.26 -48.26 -41.66
CA LYS A 539 -5.49 -48.62 -43.06
C LYS A 539 -4.38 -48.03 -43.96
N ARG A 540 -4.00 -46.77 -43.75
CA ARG A 540 -2.95 -46.11 -44.53
C ARG A 540 -1.56 -46.70 -44.25
N GLN A 541 -1.27 -47.07 -43.00
CA GLN A 541 -0.01 -47.73 -42.63
C GLN A 541 0.16 -49.07 -43.38
N GLN A 542 -0.92 -49.86 -43.46
CA GLN A 542 -0.91 -51.12 -44.22
C GLN A 542 -0.64 -50.87 -45.72
N LEU A 543 -1.33 -49.90 -46.32
CA LEU A 543 -1.15 -49.54 -47.74
C LEU A 543 0.29 -49.08 -48.03
N LEU A 544 0.86 -48.22 -47.18
CA LEU A 544 2.24 -47.74 -47.36
C LEU A 544 3.28 -48.84 -47.17
N ALA A 545 3.09 -49.74 -46.20
CA ALA A 545 3.97 -50.90 -46.01
C ALA A 545 3.93 -51.84 -47.23
N GLN A 546 2.73 -52.11 -47.76
CA GLN A 546 2.57 -52.89 -48.99
C GLN A 546 3.22 -52.20 -50.20
N ALA A 547 3.09 -50.87 -50.32
CA ALA A 547 3.73 -50.11 -51.40
C ALA A 547 5.26 -50.18 -51.33
N VAL A 548 5.87 -50.06 -50.13
CA VAL A 548 7.32 -50.25 -49.94
C VAL A 548 7.72 -51.67 -50.34
N ALA A 549 7.00 -52.69 -49.86
CA ALA A 549 7.31 -54.08 -50.19
C ALA A 549 7.19 -54.37 -51.70
N PHE A 550 6.18 -53.81 -52.36
CA PHE A 550 6.01 -53.88 -53.82
C PHE A 550 7.19 -53.26 -54.57
N HIS A 551 7.62 -52.05 -54.19
CA HIS A 551 8.74 -51.38 -54.87
C HIS A 551 10.09 -52.07 -54.60
N VAL A 552 10.28 -52.66 -53.43
CA VAL A 552 11.43 -53.54 -53.14
C VAL A 552 11.39 -54.78 -54.03
N PHE A 553 10.22 -55.42 -54.17
CA PHE A 553 10.04 -56.56 -55.07
C PHE A 553 10.37 -56.19 -56.52
N LEU A 554 9.90 -55.06 -57.05
CA LEU A 554 10.23 -54.63 -58.42
C LEU A 554 11.74 -54.37 -58.62
N ARG A 555 12.40 -53.75 -57.63
CA ARG A 555 13.85 -53.54 -57.66
C ARG A 555 14.59 -54.88 -57.76
N ASP A 556 14.19 -55.85 -56.95
CA ASP A 556 14.84 -57.17 -56.89
C ASP A 556 14.50 -58.01 -58.12
N ALA A 557 13.27 -57.90 -58.64
CA ALA A 557 12.85 -58.50 -59.90
C ALA A 557 13.71 -58.02 -61.07
N LYS A 558 13.96 -56.71 -61.16
CA LYS A 558 14.83 -56.15 -62.20
C LYS A 558 16.26 -56.72 -62.14
N GLN A 559 16.78 -57.00 -60.94
CA GLN A 559 18.10 -57.63 -60.80
C GLN A 559 18.07 -59.08 -61.30
N VAL A 560 17.05 -59.85 -60.91
CA VAL A 560 16.88 -61.24 -61.35
C VAL A 560 16.68 -61.31 -62.86
N GLU A 561 15.76 -60.53 -63.43
CA GLU A 561 15.54 -60.44 -64.87
C GLU A 561 16.82 -60.08 -65.65
N GLY A 562 17.65 -59.19 -65.10
CA GLY A 562 18.95 -58.87 -65.67
C GLY A 562 19.93 -60.06 -65.67
N THR A 563 19.89 -60.90 -64.63
CA THR A 563 20.69 -62.14 -64.61
C THR A 563 20.15 -63.19 -65.57
N LEU A 564 18.83 -63.37 -65.65
CA LEU A 564 18.19 -64.27 -66.61
C LEU A 564 18.51 -63.85 -68.06
N GLY A 565 18.46 -62.55 -68.36
CA GLY A 565 18.83 -62.04 -69.68
C GLY A 565 20.29 -62.31 -70.07
N LYS A 566 21.22 -62.23 -69.11
CA LYS A 566 22.62 -62.63 -69.34
C LYS A 566 22.76 -64.13 -69.61
N GLN A 567 22.03 -64.96 -68.87
CA GLN A 567 22.02 -66.41 -69.03
C GLN A 567 21.45 -66.83 -70.39
N GLU A 568 20.32 -66.25 -70.81
CA GLU A 568 19.73 -66.44 -72.14
C GLU A 568 20.74 -66.09 -73.24
N HIS A 569 21.44 -64.96 -73.09
CA HIS A 569 22.47 -64.54 -74.04
C HIS A 569 23.61 -65.56 -74.12
N THR A 570 24.12 -66.05 -72.99
CA THR A 570 25.19 -67.07 -72.95
C THR A 570 24.78 -68.34 -73.70
N LEU A 571 23.56 -68.85 -73.46
CA LEU A 571 23.07 -70.04 -74.13
C LEU A 571 22.93 -69.85 -75.64
N ALA A 572 22.41 -68.70 -76.09
CA ALA A 572 22.22 -68.42 -77.51
C ALA A 572 23.53 -68.32 -78.30
N HIS A 573 24.64 -67.96 -77.66
CA HIS A 573 25.95 -67.74 -78.30
C HIS A 573 26.95 -68.87 -78.05
N THR A 574 26.50 -70.01 -77.53
CA THR A 574 27.37 -71.17 -77.35
C THR A 574 27.48 -71.93 -78.67
N GLU A 575 28.69 -71.97 -79.23
CA GLU A 575 28.98 -72.63 -80.51
C GLU A 575 29.27 -74.13 -80.36
N MET A 576 29.13 -74.88 -81.45
CA MET A 576 29.47 -76.31 -81.54
C MET A 576 30.91 -76.47 -82.06
N PRO A 577 31.88 -76.86 -81.23
CA PRO A 577 33.28 -76.94 -81.66
C PRO A 577 33.53 -78.10 -82.64
N GLY A 578 34.52 -77.93 -83.52
CA GLY A 578 34.96 -78.94 -84.49
C GLY A 578 36.17 -79.78 -84.08
N THR A 579 36.58 -79.71 -82.81
CA THR A 579 37.71 -80.48 -82.25
C THR A 579 37.35 -81.07 -80.90
N VAL A 580 37.93 -82.22 -80.55
CA VAL A 580 37.68 -82.90 -79.26
C VAL A 580 38.00 -81.99 -78.06
N PRO A 581 39.17 -81.32 -77.98
CA PRO A 581 39.46 -80.44 -76.85
C PRO A 581 38.50 -79.25 -76.76
N GLY A 582 38.04 -78.74 -77.90
CA GLY A 582 37.05 -77.67 -77.96
C GLY A 582 35.69 -78.13 -77.44
N ALA A 583 35.22 -79.30 -77.90
CA ALA A 583 33.93 -79.88 -77.50
C ALA A 583 33.93 -80.25 -76.00
N GLU A 584 35.02 -80.82 -75.49
CA GLU A 584 35.17 -81.14 -74.06
C GLU A 584 35.15 -79.88 -73.20
N ALA A 585 35.87 -78.83 -73.62
CA ALA A 585 35.85 -77.53 -72.94
C ALA A 585 34.46 -76.88 -72.97
N ALA A 586 33.71 -77.01 -74.08
CA ALA A 586 32.35 -76.49 -74.19
C ALA A 586 31.36 -77.25 -73.29
N VAL A 587 31.44 -78.59 -73.23
CA VAL A 587 30.65 -79.42 -72.30
C VAL A 587 30.93 -79.00 -70.86
N ARG A 588 32.20 -78.94 -70.45
CA ARG A 588 32.58 -78.55 -69.09
C ARG A 588 32.10 -77.14 -68.72
N ARG A 589 32.27 -76.17 -69.62
CA ARG A 589 31.77 -74.79 -69.40
C ARG A 589 30.26 -74.76 -69.20
N LEU A 590 29.51 -75.54 -69.96
CA LEU A 590 28.07 -75.59 -69.83
C LEU A 590 27.63 -76.37 -68.57
N GLU A 591 28.36 -77.39 -68.13
CA GLU A 591 28.14 -78.05 -66.84
C GLU A 591 28.38 -77.10 -65.66
N GLU A 592 29.46 -76.32 -65.71
CA GLU A 592 29.74 -75.25 -64.74
C GLU A 592 28.62 -74.18 -64.76
N PHE A 593 28.12 -73.82 -65.96
CA PHE A 593 26.98 -72.92 -66.11
C PHE A 593 25.68 -73.50 -65.51
N VAL A 594 25.36 -74.77 -65.75
CA VAL A 594 24.19 -75.45 -65.17
C VAL A 594 24.29 -75.51 -63.64
N ALA A 595 25.46 -75.85 -63.10
CA ALA A 595 25.69 -75.81 -61.65
C ALA A 595 25.50 -74.38 -61.07
N ALA A 596 25.93 -73.35 -61.80
CA ALA A 596 25.69 -71.95 -61.43
C ALA A 596 24.20 -71.57 -61.53
N LEU A 597 23.45 -72.10 -62.50
CA LEU A 597 21.99 -71.94 -62.58
C LEU A 597 21.29 -72.57 -61.38
N ASP A 598 21.68 -73.78 -61.00
CA ASP A 598 21.14 -74.49 -59.84
C ASP A 598 21.40 -73.72 -58.54
N THR A 599 22.63 -73.25 -58.35
CA THR A 599 23.00 -72.43 -57.18
C THR A 599 22.26 -71.08 -57.18
N GLY A 600 22.03 -70.51 -58.36
CA GLY A 600 21.31 -69.25 -58.54
C GLY A 600 19.78 -69.36 -58.41
N ALA A 601 19.22 -70.57 -58.48
CA ALA A 601 17.77 -70.82 -58.45
C ALA A 601 17.12 -70.35 -57.13
N GLU A 602 17.85 -70.39 -56.02
CA GLU A 602 17.35 -69.89 -54.73
C GLU A 602 17.05 -68.37 -54.76
N ARG A 603 17.76 -67.58 -55.59
CA ARG A 603 17.45 -66.14 -55.73
C ARG A 603 16.15 -65.92 -56.50
N VAL A 604 15.88 -66.75 -57.51
CA VAL A 604 14.63 -66.74 -58.27
C VAL A 604 13.48 -67.15 -57.35
N ARG A 605 13.65 -68.26 -56.61
CA ARG A 605 12.65 -68.75 -55.65
C ARG A 605 12.37 -67.73 -54.54
N ALA A 606 13.39 -67.11 -53.96
CA ALA A 606 13.21 -66.09 -52.93
C ALA A 606 12.42 -64.87 -53.45
N LEU A 607 12.66 -64.44 -54.69
CA LEU A 607 11.90 -63.38 -55.33
C LEU A 607 10.45 -63.80 -55.56
N THR A 608 10.20 -65.02 -56.07
CA THR A 608 8.85 -65.48 -56.39
C THR A 608 8.04 -65.77 -55.14
N ASP A 609 8.66 -66.27 -54.07
CA ASP A 609 8.05 -66.39 -52.74
C ASP A 609 7.68 -65.02 -52.16
N THR A 610 8.54 -64.00 -52.37
CA THR A 610 8.21 -62.62 -51.99
C THR A 610 7.03 -62.07 -52.80
N GLY A 611 7.01 -62.32 -54.11
CA GLY A 611 5.88 -61.96 -54.96
C GLY A 611 4.58 -62.66 -54.58
N ARG A 612 4.62 -63.97 -54.25
CA ARG A 612 3.45 -64.74 -53.77
C ARG A 612 2.91 -64.18 -52.46
N LYS A 613 3.78 -63.85 -51.50
CA LYS A 613 3.36 -63.18 -50.26
C LYS A 613 2.63 -61.86 -50.54
N LEU A 614 3.14 -61.05 -51.46
CA LEU A 614 2.48 -59.80 -51.87
C LEU A 614 1.13 -60.04 -52.57
N LEU A 615 0.96 -61.16 -53.26
CA LEU A 615 -0.33 -61.56 -53.84
C LEU A 615 -1.33 -62.00 -52.77
N ASP A 616 -0.88 -62.76 -51.77
CA ASP A 616 -1.69 -63.21 -50.64
C ASP A 616 -2.17 -62.02 -49.77
N GLU A 617 -1.31 -61.03 -49.59
CA GLU A 617 -1.63 -59.77 -48.89
C GLU A 617 -2.59 -58.86 -49.69
N GLY A 618 -2.70 -59.08 -51.00
CA GLY A 618 -3.53 -58.29 -51.89
C GLY A 618 -3.02 -56.86 -52.12
N GLY A 619 -3.85 -56.01 -52.72
CA GLY A 619 -3.57 -54.59 -52.92
C GLY A 619 -3.61 -54.11 -54.37
N VAL A 620 -3.24 -52.84 -54.56
CA VAL A 620 -3.38 -52.11 -55.84
C VAL A 620 -2.46 -52.65 -56.94
N HIS A 621 -1.35 -53.31 -56.57
CA HIS A 621 -0.31 -53.76 -57.51
C HIS A 621 -0.32 -55.27 -57.78
N THR A 622 -1.35 -55.99 -57.34
CA THR A 622 -1.47 -57.45 -57.44
C THR A 622 -1.27 -57.99 -58.86
N GLU A 623 -1.93 -57.42 -59.86
CA GLU A 623 -1.76 -57.85 -61.25
C GLU A 623 -0.32 -57.71 -61.74
N LYS A 624 0.36 -56.59 -61.38
CA LYS A 624 1.75 -56.39 -61.80
C LYS A 624 2.71 -57.36 -61.14
N VAL A 625 2.50 -57.67 -59.86
CA VAL A 625 3.29 -58.68 -59.15
C VAL A 625 3.10 -60.05 -59.79
N ARG A 626 1.85 -60.44 -60.11
CA ARG A 626 1.53 -61.71 -60.77
C ARG A 626 2.27 -61.84 -62.10
N GLU A 627 2.15 -60.85 -62.98
CA GLU A 627 2.84 -60.82 -64.27
C GLU A 627 4.36 -61.02 -64.12
N THR A 628 4.98 -60.32 -63.16
CA THR A 628 6.43 -60.41 -62.94
C THR A 628 6.85 -61.77 -62.40
N VAL A 629 6.10 -62.35 -61.45
CA VAL A 629 6.37 -63.70 -60.91
C VAL A 629 6.26 -64.74 -62.02
N GLU A 630 5.17 -64.74 -62.78
CA GLU A 630 4.95 -65.70 -63.88
C GLU A 630 6.02 -65.57 -64.97
N SER A 631 6.38 -64.34 -65.35
CA SER A 631 7.45 -64.06 -66.33
C SER A 631 8.80 -64.60 -65.87
N VAL A 632 9.20 -64.30 -64.62
CA VAL A 632 10.49 -64.73 -64.06
C VAL A 632 10.55 -66.25 -63.92
N GLU A 633 9.50 -66.90 -63.41
CA GLU A 633 9.43 -68.37 -63.27
C GLU A 633 9.51 -69.06 -64.64
N SER A 634 8.72 -68.59 -65.60
CA SER A 634 8.70 -69.13 -66.97
C SER A 634 10.06 -68.99 -67.66
N ARG A 635 10.70 -67.82 -67.57
CA ARG A 635 12.04 -67.59 -68.16
C ARG A 635 13.10 -68.45 -67.50
N HIS A 636 13.11 -68.54 -66.17
CA HIS A 636 14.08 -69.38 -65.46
C HIS A 636 13.95 -70.86 -65.85
N GLN A 637 12.72 -71.37 -65.91
CA GLN A 637 12.46 -72.74 -66.33
C GLN A 637 12.93 -73.00 -67.77
N LYS A 638 12.63 -72.08 -68.70
CA LYS A 638 13.06 -72.20 -70.11
C LYS A 638 14.58 -72.13 -70.29
N ILE A 639 15.27 -71.31 -69.50
CA ILE A 639 16.75 -71.25 -69.50
C ILE A 639 17.32 -72.58 -69.04
N ARG A 640 16.75 -73.17 -67.97
CA ARG A 640 17.17 -74.47 -67.44
C ARG A 640 17.01 -75.58 -68.48
N GLU A 641 15.84 -75.65 -69.11
CA GLU A 641 15.55 -76.62 -70.17
C GLU A 641 16.49 -76.45 -71.37
N SER A 642 16.63 -75.22 -71.88
CA SER A 642 17.55 -74.90 -72.98
C SER A 642 19.01 -75.25 -72.65
N ALA A 643 19.46 -75.01 -71.42
CA ALA A 643 20.82 -75.35 -70.98
C ALA A 643 21.05 -76.87 -70.95
N GLN A 644 20.07 -77.64 -70.46
CA GLN A 644 20.14 -79.11 -70.43
C GLN A 644 20.10 -79.71 -71.85
N GLU A 645 19.24 -79.19 -72.73
CA GLU A 645 19.17 -79.61 -74.12
C GLU A 645 20.49 -79.33 -74.86
N LEU A 646 21.04 -78.12 -74.70
CA LEU A 646 22.32 -77.73 -75.30
C LEU A 646 23.48 -78.58 -74.74
N LEU A 647 23.45 -78.94 -73.46
CA LEU A 647 24.44 -79.83 -72.85
C LEU A 647 24.37 -81.23 -73.46
N GLY A 648 23.16 -81.75 -73.68
CA GLY A 648 22.95 -82.99 -74.42
C GLY A 648 23.57 -82.92 -75.82
N ARG A 649 23.27 -81.84 -76.56
CA ARG A 649 23.82 -81.63 -77.92
C ARG A 649 25.35 -81.50 -77.93
N LEU A 650 25.95 -80.81 -76.96
CA LEU A 650 27.40 -80.67 -76.85
C LEU A 650 28.08 -82.00 -76.49
N ARG A 651 27.47 -82.81 -75.64
CA ARG A 651 27.96 -84.17 -75.33
C ARG A 651 27.90 -85.07 -76.57
N ASP A 652 26.79 -85.04 -77.30
CA ASP A 652 26.64 -85.76 -78.56
C ASP A 652 27.69 -85.31 -79.60
N ASN A 653 27.99 -84.00 -79.66
CA ASN A 653 29.06 -83.47 -80.51
C ASN A 653 30.45 -83.89 -80.04
N TRP A 654 30.72 -83.93 -78.74
CA TRP A 654 31.98 -84.44 -78.21
C TRP A 654 32.21 -85.91 -78.59
N GLU A 655 31.19 -86.77 -78.42
CA GLU A 655 31.24 -88.18 -78.84
C GLU A 655 31.50 -88.31 -80.34
N LEU A 656 30.87 -87.46 -81.16
CA LEU A 656 31.12 -87.40 -82.59
C LEU A 656 32.53 -86.95 -82.93
N GLN A 657 33.03 -85.85 -82.33
CA GLN A 657 34.39 -85.37 -82.59
C GLN A 657 35.42 -86.41 -82.18
N LYS A 658 35.19 -87.13 -81.07
CA LYS A 658 36.04 -88.22 -80.62
C LYS A 658 36.06 -89.36 -81.63
N PHE A 659 34.89 -89.81 -82.08
CA PHE A 659 34.77 -90.82 -83.13
C PHE A 659 35.50 -90.40 -84.42
N LEU A 660 35.32 -89.14 -84.87
CA LEU A 660 35.97 -88.63 -86.07
C LEU A 660 37.48 -88.53 -85.90
N GLN A 661 37.98 -88.10 -84.74
CA GLN A 661 39.40 -88.05 -84.43
C GLN A 661 40.01 -89.46 -84.41
N ASP A 662 39.43 -90.37 -83.64
CA ASP A 662 39.89 -91.77 -83.55
C ASP A 662 39.85 -92.44 -84.94
N GLY A 663 38.82 -92.12 -85.76
CA GLY A 663 38.72 -92.55 -87.15
C GLY A 663 39.79 -91.95 -88.06
N GLN A 664 40.16 -90.69 -87.87
CA GLN A 664 41.27 -90.05 -88.59
C GLN A 664 42.62 -90.66 -88.17
N GLU A 665 42.85 -90.91 -86.88
CA GLU A 665 44.04 -91.58 -86.36
C GLU A 665 44.21 -92.97 -86.98
N LEU A 666 43.12 -93.76 -87.04
CA LEU A 666 43.13 -95.06 -87.71
C LEU A 666 43.35 -94.92 -89.23
N THR A 667 42.75 -93.91 -89.87
CA THR A 667 42.95 -93.63 -91.30
C THR A 667 44.42 -93.30 -91.61
N LEU A 668 45.06 -92.47 -90.78
CA LEU A 668 46.47 -92.13 -90.89
C LEU A 668 47.34 -93.37 -90.72
N TRP A 669 47.09 -94.16 -89.68
CA TRP A 669 47.79 -95.43 -89.46
C TRP A 669 47.62 -96.39 -90.66
N LEU A 670 46.40 -96.56 -91.18
CA LEU A 670 46.14 -97.40 -92.35
C LEU A 670 46.88 -96.91 -93.60
N ASN A 671 46.90 -95.59 -93.82
CA ASN A 671 47.63 -95.00 -94.94
C ASN A 671 49.15 -95.15 -94.81
N GLU A 672 49.71 -95.13 -93.59
CA GLU A 672 51.12 -95.48 -93.36
C GLU A 672 51.39 -96.96 -93.65
N LYS A 673 50.46 -97.85 -93.33
CA LYS A 673 50.61 -99.31 -93.49
C LYS A 673 50.30 -99.80 -94.91
N LEU A 674 49.45 -99.11 -95.67
CA LEU A 674 49.05 -99.50 -97.01
C LEU A 674 50.24 -99.65 -97.99
N PRO A 675 51.23 -98.74 -98.06
CA PRO A 675 52.44 -98.93 -98.85
C PRO A 675 53.24 -100.17 -98.43
N VAL A 676 53.34 -100.43 -97.12
CA VAL A 676 54.05 -101.61 -96.58
C VAL A 676 53.36 -102.91 -97.02
N ALA A 677 52.03 -102.91 -97.06
CA ALA A 677 51.21 -104.03 -97.52
C ALA A 677 51.31 -104.24 -99.05
N ARG A 678 51.42 -103.16 -99.84
CA ARG A 678 51.53 -103.18 -101.31
C ARG A 678 52.94 -103.39 -101.83
N ASP A 679 53.96 -103.31 -100.98
CA ASP A 679 55.34 -103.47 -101.38
C ASP A 679 55.62 -104.90 -101.92
N VAL A 680 55.90 -104.98 -103.21
CA VAL A 680 56.21 -106.20 -103.97
C VAL A 680 57.71 -106.46 -104.10
N SER A 681 58.57 -105.72 -103.39
CA SER A 681 60.03 -105.83 -103.49
C SER A 681 60.61 -107.20 -103.14
N TYR A 682 59.80 -108.18 -102.72
CA TYR A 682 60.20 -109.57 -102.48
C TYR A 682 60.45 -110.37 -103.77
N GLU A 683 59.89 -109.96 -104.90
CA GLU A 683 60.14 -110.60 -106.20
C GLU A 683 61.59 -110.33 -106.63
N GLY A 684 62.43 -111.38 -106.64
CA GLY A 684 63.83 -111.31 -107.09
C GLY A 684 64.90 -111.15 -106.00
N THR A 685 64.55 -111.23 -104.69
CA THR A 685 65.55 -111.15 -103.61
C THR A 685 65.95 -112.50 -103.02
N ARG A 686 67.24 -112.65 -102.65
CA ARG A 686 67.78 -113.88 -102.01
C ARG A 686 67.33 -114.09 -100.56
N ASP A 687 66.88 -113.05 -99.85
CA ASP A 687 66.41 -113.12 -98.46
C ASP A 687 64.88 -113.18 -98.39
N LEU A 688 64.32 -114.26 -98.93
CA LEU A 688 62.87 -114.49 -98.94
C LEU A 688 62.34 -114.80 -97.53
N GLN A 689 63.14 -115.50 -96.72
CA GLN A 689 62.79 -115.87 -95.35
C GLN A 689 62.69 -114.66 -94.41
N GLY A 690 63.62 -113.71 -94.45
CA GLY A 690 63.54 -112.48 -93.66
C GLY A 690 62.35 -111.59 -94.04
N LYS A 691 61.99 -111.57 -95.33
CA LYS A 691 60.79 -110.87 -95.82
C LYS A 691 59.49 -111.58 -95.41
N TRP A 692 59.47 -112.90 -95.41
CA TRP A 692 58.37 -113.69 -94.87
C TRP A 692 58.15 -113.41 -93.39
N GLN A 693 59.22 -113.40 -92.58
CA GLN A 693 59.14 -113.07 -91.15
C GLN A 693 58.63 -111.65 -90.90
N LYS A 694 59.13 -110.64 -91.65
CA LYS A 694 58.62 -109.26 -91.56
C LYS A 694 57.16 -109.15 -91.99
N HIS A 695 56.75 -109.88 -93.02
CA HIS A 695 55.35 -109.95 -93.44
C HIS A 695 54.47 -110.64 -92.38
N GLN A 696 54.96 -111.71 -91.75
CA GLN A 696 54.29 -112.40 -90.65
C GLN A 696 54.12 -111.47 -89.44
N ALA A 697 55.14 -110.66 -89.12
CA ALA A 697 55.05 -109.62 -88.08
C ALA A 697 54.06 -108.51 -88.43
N PHE A 698 54.04 -108.03 -89.68
CA PHE A 698 53.05 -107.06 -90.17
C PHE A 698 51.62 -107.63 -90.15
N ALA A 699 51.44 -108.90 -90.53
CA ALA A 699 50.14 -109.58 -90.48
C ALA A 699 49.66 -109.78 -89.03
N ALA A 700 50.58 -110.07 -88.11
CA ALA A 700 50.28 -110.13 -86.69
C ALA A 700 49.94 -108.73 -86.12
N GLU A 701 50.63 -107.67 -86.55
CA GLU A 701 50.32 -106.27 -86.19
C GLU A 701 48.94 -105.85 -86.72
N LEU A 702 48.62 -106.17 -87.99
CA LEU A 702 47.31 -105.92 -88.59
C LEU A 702 46.20 -106.70 -87.87
N ALA A 703 46.45 -107.96 -87.51
CA ALA A 703 45.52 -108.77 -86.73
C ALA A 703 45.32 -108.24 -85.30
N ALA A 704 46.39 -107.78 -84.64
CA ALA A 704 46.31 -107.18 -83.30
C ALA A 704 45.52 -105.86 -83.29
N ASN A 705 45.64 -105.07 -84.36
CA ASN A 705 44.93 -103.79 -84.49
C ASN A 705 43.52 -103.92 -85.08
N ARG A 706 43.08 -105.11 -85.50
CA ARG A 706 41.72 -105.35 -85.97
C ARG A 706 40.65 -104.97 -84.94
N GLY A 707 40.96 -105.18 -83.67
CA GLY A 707 40.10 -104.75 -82.56
C GLY A 707 39.86 -103.24 -82.51
N TRP A 708 40.77 -102.41 -83.06
CA TRP A 708 40.61 -100.96 -83.12
C TRP A 708 39.53 -100.55 -84.15
N LEU A 709 39.54 -101.16 -85.34
CA LEU A 709 38.47 -100.96 -86.32
C LEU A 709 37.13 -101.47 -85.79
N GLU A 710 37.10 -102.68 -85.22
CA GLU A 710 35.87 -103.27 -84.68
C GLU A 710 35.30 -102.43 -83.52
N ALA A 711 36.15 -101.86 -82.67
CA ALA A 711 35.74 -100.91 -81.63
C ALA A 711 35.18 -99.62 -82.26
N LEU A 712 35.87 -99.00 -83.22
CA LEU A 712 35.38 -97.80 -83.91
C LEU A 712 34.06 -98.03 -84.67
N GLU A 713 33.92 -99.19 -85.29
CA GLU A 713 32.68 -99.57 -85.95
C GLU A 713 31.54 -99.73 -84.96
N LYS A 714 31.81 -100.37 -83.83
CA LYS A 714 30.83 -100.55 -82.75
C LYS A 714 30.44 -99.21 -82.15
N ASP A 715 31.42 -98.36 -81.82
CA ASP A 715 31.21 -97.03 -81.24
C ASP A 715 30.43 -96.15 -82.21
N GLY A 716 30.76 -96.18 -83.50
CA GLY A 716 30.01 -95.46 -84.52
C GLY A 716 28.62 -96.05 -84.82
N GLU A 717 28.38 -97.36 -84.70
CA GLU A 717 27.02 -97.92 -84.72
C GLU A 717 26.21 -97.47 -83.53
N GLN A 718 26.81 -97.51 -82.35
CA GLN A 718 26.15 -97.08 -81.12
C GLN A 718 25.80 -95.60 -81.20
N LEU A 719 26.73 -94.75 -81.64
CA LEU A 719 26.48 -93.31 -81.83
C LEU A 719 25.38 -93.06 -82.86
N ALA A 720 25.41 -93.73 -84.02
CA ALA A 720 24.38 -93.58 -85.05
C ALA A 720 22.99 -94.10 -84.62
N ARG A 721 22.94 -95.18 -83.82
CA ARG A 721 21.69 -95.74 -83.28
C ARG A 721 21.12 -94.89 -82.16
N ALA A 722 21.97 -94.45 -81.23
CA ALA A 722 21.57 -93.59 -80.12
C ALA A 722 21.16 -92.20 -80.62
N ARG A 723 21.84 -91.68 -81.64
CA ARG A 723 21.66 -90.33 -82.20
C ARG A 723 21.45 -90.38 -83.72
N PRO A 724 20.22 -90.64 -84.20
CA PRO A 724 19.92 -90.73 -85.62
C PRO A 724 20.32 -89.49 -86.44
N ALA A 725 20.26 -88.29 -85.84
CA ALA A 725 20.66 -87.05 -86.48
C ALA A 725 22.16 -86.98 -86.85
N LEU A 726 23.01 -87.71 -86.14
CA LEU A 726 24.45 -87.79 -86.39
C LEU A 726 24.83 -88.96 -87.29
N ALA A 727 23.90 -89.86 -87.59
CA ALA A 727 24.15 -91.09 -88.35
C ALA A 727 24.80 -90.80 -89.73
N GLY A 728 24.39 -89.73 -90.40
CA GLY A 728 24.98 -89.32 -91.68
C GLY A 728 26.47 -88.95 -91.58
N GLN A 729 26.88 -88.33 -90.47
CA GLN A 729 28.26 -87.91 -90.23
C GLN A 729 29.16 -89.06 -89.76
N VAL A 730 28.56 -90.16 -89.27
CA VAL A 730 29.28 -91.35 -88.79
C VAL A 730 29.36 -92.44 -89.86
N THR A 731 28.32 -92.60 -90.69
CA THR A 731 28.22 -93.73 -91.62
C THR A 731 29.26 -93.67 -92.74
N ALA A 732 29.48 -92.49 -93.33
CA ALA A 732 30.44 -92.33 -94.42
C ALA A 732 31.90 -92.61 -93.96
N PRO A 733 32.41 -92.00 -92.88
CA PRO A 733 33.75 -92.32 -92.35
C PRO A 733 33.92 -93.81 -92.02
N ARG A 734 32.89 -94.48 -91.50
CA ARG A 734 32.94 -95.93 -91.22
C ARG A 734 33.07 -96.78 -92.48
N GLN A 735 32.33 -96.45 -93.53
CA GLN A 735 32.40 -97.15 -94.81
C GLN A 735 33.76 -96.93 -95.47
N GLU A 736 34.28 -95.71 -95.41
CA GLU A 736 35.62 -95.36 -95.91
C GLU A 736 36.71 -96.11 -95.15
N LEU A 737 36.67 -96.14 -93.82
CA LEU A 737 37.60 -96.91 -92.98
C LEU A 737 37.52 -98.42 -93.26
N ARG A 738 36.32 -98.99 -93.37
CA ARG A 738 36.11 -100.40 -93.76
C ARG A 738 36.75 -100.71 -95.10
N ALA A 739 36.51 -99.85 -96.09
CA ALA A 739 37.06 -100.01 -97.43
C ALA A 739 38.60 -99.90 -97.41
N LEU A 740 39.16 -98.95 -96.68
CA LEU A 740 40.61 -98.76 -96.55
C LEU A 740 41.27 -99.95 -95.81
N TRP A 741 40.65 -100.43 -94.74
CA TRP A 741 41.10 -101.62 -94.02
C TRP A 741 41.08 -102.86 -94.91
N ALA A 742 39.98 -103.12 -95.62
CA ALA A 742 39.87 -104.23 -96.55
C ALA A 742 40.92 -104.14 -97.69
N GLN A 743 41.26 -102.92 -98.14
CA GLN A 743 42.36 -102.72 -99.09
C GLN A 743 43.72 -103.08 -98.51
N VAL A 744 44.02 -102.69 -97.27
CA VAL A 744 45.26 -103.07 -96.57
C VAL A 744 45.32 -104.57 -96.36
N GLU A 745 44.24 -105.20 -95.88
CA GLU A 745 44.14 -106.66 -95.70
C GLU A 745 44.30 -107.42 -97.03
N ALA A 746 43.65 -106.96 -98.11
CA ALA A 746 43.76 -107.60 -99.41
C ALA A 746 45.18 -107.47 -99.99
N ALA A 747 45.80 -106.30 -99.84
CA ALA A 747 47.19 -106.07 -100.24
C ALA A 747 48.16 -106.94 -99.42
N ALA A 748 47.96 -107.01 -98.10
CA ALA A 748 48.73 -107.89 -97.22
C ALA A 748 48.56 -109.37 -97.62
N ALA A 749 47.34 -109.84 -97.86
CA ALA A 749 47.08 -111.22 -98.26
C ALA A 749 47.65 -111.53 -99.66
N ALA A 750 47.62 -110.58 -100.59
CA ALA A 750 48.26 -110.70 -101.90
C ALA A 750 49.78 -110.81 -101.77
N LYS A 751 50.41 -109.96 -100.94
CA LYS A 751 51.83 -110.04 -100.59
C LYS A 751 52.18 -111.38 -99.93
N GLY A 752 51.32 -111.88 -99.04
CA GLY A 752 51.48 -113.21 -98.42
C GLY A 752 51.38 -114.36 -99.43
N ARG A 753 50.42 -114.33 -100.36
CA ARG A 753 50.34 -115.31 -101.46
C ARG A 753 51.56 -115.24 -102.37
N GLY A 754 51.96 -114.03 -102.77
CA GLY A 754 53.13 -113.82 -103.60
C GLY A 754 54.42 -114.29 -102.94
N LEU A 755 54.61 -114.03 -101.63
CA LEU A 755 55.75 -114.57 -100.88
C LEU A 755 55.70 -116.09 -100.73
N ALA A 756 54.52 -116.68 -100.52
CA ALA A 756 54.36 -118.14 -100.43
C ALA A 756 54.58 -118.83 -101.79
N GLU A 757 54.13 -118.22 -102.88
CA GLU A 757 54.37 -118.66 -104.26
C GLU A 757 55.84 -118.48 -104.62
N ALA A 758 56.48 -117.37 -104.27
CA ALA A 758 57.90 -117.16 -104.45
C ALA A 758 58.74 -118.15 -103.62
N ALA A 759 58.34 -118.47 -102.38
CA ALA A 759 58.98 -119.50 -101.56
C ALA A 759 58.77 -120.92 -102.12
N ARG A 760 57.58 -121.23 -102.64
CA ARG A 760 57.31 -122.49 -103.36
C ARG A 760 58.06 -122.57 -104.67
N ALA A 761 58.18 -121.47 -105.41
CA ALA A 761 58.93 -121.38 -106.66
C ALA A 761 60.43 -121.50 -106.40
N GLU A 762 60.95 -120.94 -105.31
CA GLU A 762 62.34 -121.13 -104.88
C GLU A 762 62.59 -122.58 -104.44
N SER A 763 61.68 -123.19 -103.68
CA SER A 763 61.74 -124.62 -103.32
C SER A 763 61.62 -125.55 -104.54
N CYS A 764 60.75 -125.24 -105.51
CA CYS A 764 60.61 -125.97 -106.77
C CYS A 764 61.81 -125.75 -107.70
N ALA A 765 62.36 -124.53 -107.77
CA ALA A 765 63.56 -124.24 -108.55
C ALA A 765 64.78 -124.96 -107.94
N GLN A 766 64.89 -125.03 -106.62
CA GLN A 766 65.89 -125.85 -105.93
C GLN A 766 65.66 -127.35 -106.17
N ALA A 767 64.41 -127.83 -106.15
CA ALA A 767 64.08 -129.23 -106.43
C ALA A 767 64.30 -129.64 -107.91
N CYS A 768 64.03 -128.75 -108.86
CA CYS A 768 64.26 -128.96 -110.30
C CYS A 768 65.74 -128.76 -110.70
N ALA A 769 66.48 -127.89 -110.01
CA ALA A 769 67.93 -127.77 -110.17
C ALA A 769 68.69 -128.98 -109.60
N GLY A 770 68.09 -129.71 -108.65
CA GLY A 770 68.63 -130.99 -108.14
C GLY A 770 68.38 -132.20 -109.04
N LEU A 771 67.55 -132.08 -110.09
CA LEU A 771 67.20 -133.15 -111.03
C LEU A 771 67.80 -132.95 -112.44
N ARG A 772 68.81 -132.08 -112.57
CA ARG A 772 69.64 -131.91 -113.78
C ARG A 772 71.11 -132.09 -113.48
#